data_AF-A0A2V5E2X0-F1
#
_entry.id   AF-A0A2V5E2X0-F1
#
_cell.length_a   1.000
_cell.length_b   1.000
_cell.length_c   1.000
_cell.angle_alpha   90.00
_cell.angle_beta   90.00
_cell.angle_gamma   90.00
#
_symmetry.space_group_name_H-M   'P 1'
#
loop_
_entity.id
_entity.type
_entity.pdbx_description
1 polymer ?
#
loop_
_entity_poly.entity_id
_entity_poly.type
_entity_poly.pdbx_seq_one_letter_code
_entity_poly.pdbx_strand_id
1 'polypeptide(L)'
;MIDTAIGSRNDVTIVLLGEDQAHSRARAQHYYQQACVPCVAFDLPAGPSSAGFAQALAECLEGLATAYVALALDTDFVLAPSLDTAAACLHAQPGVVAAQGQLLGYRPGSGKVEYYRVGSAFAPAIAETGTGRLLQYAQAGQQAWRAVMRVSTLQAVLTALPDNLDALAVRVAMSLAVLAQGPVAHLAQTDVVTEHEPAGSSPVEREERLTQLVRDLRQWDAGLYRLCGDEQGFTALNRFVRNTYDLSAASLIFTSSWRSVIDDPERLFEPHQDVQLPYYNGALFARLTELEFLCHAWPTSPQQQRALEGIWVQQRDLLQEHPNDSAESLSHRYWQALALSLFNRDVCHLLLSTLDRAEEAAHVRELTDWLARLEQVPGIDEQCRLQGTPSGQVIEAIAAATPDEAGRQRVLRYLGKHPAEQIAFVVLDLENDDQALQATFDSLLASGIRNFKLLVLKAGKPPAITTPRDTLHFIQVSDSNWVTHLNQAVRQLPSAWLMLLSAGDVLLAGGLLRLSVELVDAPACQAIAANEVQRDGEGRLHSVERPGADLDLLRSQPGLMSRHWLVRRQAVLDLGGYSETCREALELDLLLRLVEAQGLSSLAHMADYLVIGEQGSSALDEEAAKVVGRHLTQLGYRAQVKIQANEGLSIDYRHSSTPLVSVLVASEGDAAQLQACLRSVLQRTRYPRYEVLVVCAEHEVAALQPFAGKVHVLVGQSGDSRSSWLNLAASQARGAYLVLVSERSQVITPAWIEALLNEAQRPEVGVVGACLEGGDAALLHAGYALLQGPQVASPWQGMKPQASAEARWPLAVRGCQAVSADCLMVSKEVFEHCAGLQVAQGADIDLCRAVVEAGQLVVWTPQARLLLSAQPEADHALAQALFDRWPSAFSEQAASSLGWLEQVE
;
A
#
# COMPACT_ATOMS: atom_id res chain seq x y z
N MET A 1 -2.66 -61.42 -27.32
CA MET A 1 -2.48 -60.73 -26.03
C MET A 1 -2.25 -59.27 -26.37
N ILE A 2 -3.33 -58.51 -26.37
CA ILE A 2 -3.30 -57.05 -26.55
C ILE A 2 -3.21 -56.53 -25.12
N ASP A 3 -2.08 -55.90 -24.77
CA ASP A 3 -1.97 -55.13 -23.53
C ASP A 3 -3.14 -54.14 -23.51
N THR A 4 -4.08 -54.39 -22.60
CA THR A 4 -5.21 -53.50 -22.35
C THR A 4 -4.61 -52.32 -21.61
N ALA A 5 -4.45 -51.19 -22.31
CA ALA A 5 -3.84 -50.00 -21.75
C ALA A 5 -4.54 -49.63 -20.43
N ILE A 6 -3.78 -49.71 -19.34
CA ILE A 6 -4.17 -49.24 -18.01
C ILE A 6 -4.38 -47.73 -18.13
N GLY A 7 -5.48 -47.19 -17.56
CA GLY A 7 -5.79 -45.76 -17.64
C GLY A 7 -4.58 -44.88 -17.32
N SER A 8 -4.34 -43.86 -18.14
CA SER A 8 -3.14 -43.02 -18.11
C SER A 8 -3.51 -41.54 -17.98
N ARG A 9 -2.58 -40.70 -17.50
CA ARG A 9 -2.71 -39.23 -17.53
C ARG A 9 -3.05 -38.67 -18.92
N ASN A 10 -2.72 -39.38 -20.00
CA ASN A 10 -3.08 -39.02 -21.38
C ASN A 10 -4.60 -39.08 -21.64
N ASP A 11 -5.34 -39.81 -20.81
CA ASP A 11 -6.80 -39.90 -20.85
C ASP A 11 -7.50 -38.79 -20.04
N VAL A 12 -6.74 -37.85 -19.47
CA VAL A 12 -7.23 -36.73 -18.68
C VAL A 12 -6.82 -35.41 -19.34
N THR A 13 -7.78 -34.52 -19.59
CA THR A 13 -7.47 -33.13 -19.95
C THR A 13 -7.62 -32.23 -18.73
N ILE A 14 -6.63 -31.36 -18.49
CA ILE A 14 -6.73 -30.27 -17.52
C ILE A 14 -7.37 -29.06 -18.20
N VAL A 15 -8.43 -28.51 -17.60
CA VAL A 15 -9.03 -27.25 -18.04
C VAL A 15 -8.70 -26.17 -17.01
N LEU A 16 -7.94 -25.16 -17.46
CA LEU A 16 -7.54 -24.00 -16.66
C LEU A 16 -8.63 -22.93 -16.73
N LEU A 17 -9.35 -22.69 -15.62
CA LEU A 17 -10.59 -21.90 -15.56
C LEU A 17 -10.41 -20.36 -15.72
N GLY A 18 -9.28 -19.91 -16.24
CA GLY A 18 -8.51 -18.80 -15.67
C GLY A 18 -9.20 -17.50 -15.26
N GLU A 19 -8.66 -16.94 -14.18
CA GLU A 19 -9.13 -15.77 -13.43
C GLU A 19 -8.13 -14.60 -13.60
N ASP A 20 -8.02 -14.04 -14.81
CA ASP A 20 -7.23 -12.83 -15.12
C ASP A 20 -5.73 -12.87 -14.71
N GLN A 21 -5.10 -14.04 -14.73
CA GLN A 21 -3.65 -14.18 -14.52
C GLN A 21 -2.94 -14.85 -15.71
N ALA A 22 -2.89 -14.16 -16.86
CA ALA A 22 -2.29 -14.68 -18.09
C ALA A 22 -0.87 -15.27 -17.89
N HIS A 23 -0.06 -14.68 -17.02
CA HIS A 23 1.27 -15.20 -16.69
C HIS A 23 1.22 -16.51 -15.89
N SER A 24 0.34 -16.63 -14.89
CA SER A 24 0.16 -17.87 -14.12
C SER A 24 -0.32 -19.00 -15.04
N ARG A 25 -1.26 -18.69 -15.94
CA ARG A 25 -1.74 -19.62 -16.97
C ARG A 25 -0.61 -20.13 -17.87
N ALA A 26 0.23 -19.23 -18.38
CA ALA A 26 1.37 -19.61 -19.22
C ALA A 26 2.35 -20.54 -18.49
N ARG A 27 2.62 -20.27 -17.19
CA ARG A 27 3.45 -21.13 -16.33
C ARG A 27 2.82 -22.50 -16.11
N ALA A 28 1.51 -22.55 -15.85
CA ALA A 28 0.78 -23.81 -15.70
C ALA A 28 0.78 -24.63 -17.01
N GLN A 29 0.55 -24.00 -18.15
CA GLN A 29 0.63 -24.66 -19.47
C GLN A 29 2.03 -25.22 -19.74
N HIS A 30 3.08 -24.47 -19.42
CA HIS A 30 4.46 -24.93 -19.51
C HIS A 30 4.71 -26.18 -18.66
N TYR A 31 4.22 -26.17 -17.41
CA TYR A 31 4.29 -27.32 -16.51
C TYR A 31 3.59 -28.57 -17.11
N TYR A 32 2.35 -28.44 -17.57
CA TYR A 32 1.61 -29.56 -18.14
C TYR A 32 2.22 -30.07 -19.46
N GLN A 33 2.76 -29.17 -20.29
CA GLN A 33 3.47 -29.55 -21.51
C GLN A 33 4.72 -30.38 -21.21
N GLN A 34 5.54 -29.97 -20.23
CA GLN A 34 6.72 -30.74 -19.81
C GLN A 34 6.34 -32.09 -19.20
N ALA A 35 5.19 -32.19 -18.53
CA ALA A 35 4.68 -33.42 -17.96
C ALA A 35 3.92 -34.33 -18.96
N CYS A 36 3.81 -33.91 -20.23
CA CYS A 36 3.01 -34.55 -21.27
C CYS A 36 1.53 -34.74 -20.89
N VAL A 37 0.93 -33.76 -20.21
CA VAL A 37 -0.48 -33.76 -19.81
C VAL A 37 -1.29 -32.87 -20.77
N PRO A 38 -2.37 -33.38 -21.39
CA PRO A 38 -3.28 -32.55 -22.19
C PRO A 38 -3.85 -31.39 -21.34
N CYS A 39 -3.71 -30.16 -21.82
CA CYS A 39 -4.17 -28.96 -21.12
C CYS A 39 -4.88 -28.01 -22.09
N VAL A 40 -6.02 -27.45 -21.68
CA VAL A 40 -6.77 -26.43 -22.41
C VAL A 40 -6.96 -25.22 -21.51
N ALA A 41 -6.71 -24.04 -22.06
CA ALA A 41 -7.06 -22.78 -21.40
C ALA A 41 -8.52 -22.44 -21.67
N PHE A 42 -9.26 -22.14 -20.61
CA PHE A 42 -10.64 -21.69 -20.68
C PHE A 42 -10.69 -20.18 -20.48
N ASP A 43 -11.24 -19.47 -21.45
CA ASP A 43 -11.43 -18.02 -21.37
C ASP A 43 -12.79 -17.71 -20.74
N LEU A 44 -12.78 -16.96 -19.64
CA LEU A 44 -14.01 -16.52 -18.98
C LEU A 44 -14.79 -15.57 -19.90
N PRO A 45 -16.09 -15.82 -20.16
CA PRO A 45 -16.92 -14.90 -20.91
C PRO A 45 -17.08 -13.56 -20.17
N ALA A 46 -17.12 -12.46 -20.92
CA ALA A 46 -17.21 -11.12 -20.34
C ALA A 46 -18.58 -10.89 -19.65
N GLY A 47 -18.59 -10.81 -18.32
CA GLY A 47 -19.78 -10.49 -17.50
C GLY A 47 -20.05 -11.50 -16.37
N PRO A 48 -20.79 -11.11 -15.31
CA PRO A 48 -20.90 -11.88 -14.06
C PRO A 48 -21.96 -12.99 -14.09
N SER A 49 -22.42 -13.46 -15.25
CA SER A 49 -23.46 -14.49 -15.29
C SER A 49 -22.86 -15.89 -15.19
N SER A 50 -23.16 -16.61 -14.10
CA SER A 50 -22.82 -18.03 -13.96
C SER A 50 -23.40 -18.91 -15.09
N ALA A 51 -24.50 -18.48 -15.72
CA ALA A 51 -25.07 -19.11 -16.92
C ALA A 51 -24.10 -19.06 -18.12
N GLY A 52 -23.50 -17.89 -18.39
CA GLY A 52 -22.50 -17.73 -19.45
C GLY A 52 -21.26 -18.57 -19.21
N PHE A 53 -20.79 -18.63 -17.95
CA PHE A 53 -19.69 -19.52 -17.54
C PHE A 53 -20.01 -20.99 -17.82
N ALA A 54 -21.17 -21.48 -17.38
CA ALA A 54 -21.57 -22.87 -17.53
C ALA A 54 -21.71 -23.29 -19.00
N GLN A 55 -22.28 -22.42 -19.84
CA GLN A 55 -22.40 -22.65 -21.28
C GLN A 55 -21.03 -22.71 -21.95
N ALA A 56 -20.18 -21.71 -21.72
CA ALA A 56 -18.85 -21.67 -22.33
C ALA A 56 -18.00 -22.88 -21.92
N LEU A 57 -18.08 -23.29 -20.65
CA LEU A 57 -17.34 -24.47 -20.20
C LEU A 57 -17.92 -25.75 -20.81
N ALA A 58 -19.24 -25.86 -20.99
CA ALA A 58 -19.84 -27.00 -21.67
C ALA A 58 -19.38 -27.11 -23.14
N GLU A 59 -19.31 -25.99 -23.87
CA GLU A 59 -18.76 -25.93 -25.24
C GLU A 59 -17.28 -26.36 -25.27
N CYS A 60 -16.49 -25.93 -24.29
CA CYS A 60 -15.10 -26.38 -24.14
C CYS A 60 -15.01 -27.91 -23.95
N LEU A 61 -15.92 -28.51 -23.19
CA LEU A 61 -15.93 -29.96 -22.92
C LEU A 61 -16.30 -30.79 -24.15
N GLU A 62 -17.16 -30.29 -25.03
CA GLU A 62 -17.53 -30.97 -26.29
C GLU A 62 -16.33 -31.15 -27.24
N GLY A 63 -15.34 -30.25 -27.14
CA GLY A 63 -14.10 -30.31 -27.93
C GLY A 63 -13.03 -31.26 -27.39
N LEU A 64 -13.21 -31.86 -26.21
CA LEU A 64 -12.20 -32.70 -25.57
C LEU A 64 -12.17 -34.12 -26.15
N ALA A 65 -10.97 -34.60 -26.48
CA ALA A 65 -10.76 -35.97 -26.98
C ALA A 65 -10.58 -37.01 -25.86
N THR A 66 -10.40 -36.57 -24.60
CA THR A 66 -10.09 -37.42 -23.45
C THR A 66 -11.36 -37.91 -22.74
N ALA A 67 -11.28 -39.08 -22.10
CA ALA A 67 -12.42 -39.64 -21.37
C ALA A 67 -12.67 -38.94 -20.02
N TYR A 68 -11.62 -38.36 -19.45
CA TYR A 68 -11.65 -37.70 -18.16
C TYR A 68 -11.20 -36.24 -18.26
N VAL A 69 -11.60 -35.45 -17.26
CA VAL A 69 -11.29 -34.03 -17.14
C VAL A 69 -11.02 -33.69 -15.68
N ALA A 70 -10.08 -32.79 -15.44
CA ALA A 70 -9.90 -32.13 -14.15
C ALA A 70 -9.87 -30.61 -14.36
N LEU A 71 -10.48 -29.89 -13.43
CA LEU A 71 -10.50 -28.43 -13.43
C LEU A 71 -9.43 -27.90 -12.47
N ALA A 72 -8.72 -26.87 -12.89
CA ALA A 72 -7.70 -26.21 -12.09
C ALA A 72 -7.76 -24.69 -12.29
N LEU A 73 -7.34 -23.94 -11.27
CA LEU A 73 -7.07 -22.51 -11.44
C LEU A 73 -5.73 -22.32 -12.17
N ASP A 74 -5.52 -21.13 -12.73
CA ASP A 74 -4.26 -20.76 -13.40
C ASP A 74 -3.04 -20.84 -12.47
N THR A 75 -3.26 -20.80 -11.15
CA THR A 75 -2.25 -20.86 -10.09
C THR A 75 -2.11 -22.25 -9.46
N ASP A 76 -3.00 -23.19 -9.81
CA ASP A 76 -2.98 -24.56 -9.30
C ASP A 76 -2.05 -25.45 -10.15
N PHE A 77 -1.37 -26.40 -9.49
CA PHE A 77 -0.61 -27.47 -10.14
C PHE A 77 -1.24 -28.83 -9.82
N VAL A 78 -1.87 -29.46 -10.82
CA VAL A 78 -2.34 -30.85 -10.71
C VAL A 78 -1.16 -31.79 -10.99
N LEU A 79 -0.77 -32.57 -9.99
CA LEU A 79 0.45 -33.38 -10.05
C LEU A 79 0.30 -34.51 -11.08
N ALA A 80 1.13 -34.54 -12.12
CA ALA A 80 0.99 -35.52 -13.20
C ALA A 80 0.94 -37.01 -12.77
N PRO A 81 1.68 -37.48 -11.74
CA PRO A 81 1.53 -38.86 -11.25
C PRO A 81 0.18 -39.16 -10.60
N SER A 82 -0.50 -38.14 -10.03
CA SER A 82 -1.80 -38.31 -9.40
C SER A 82 -2.89 -38.63 -10.45
N LEU A 83 -2.73 -38.06 -11.65
CA LEU A 83 -3.62 -38.28 -12.81
C LEU A 83 -3.61 -39.73 -13.29
N ASP A 84 -2.44 -40.38 -13.34
CA ASP A 84 -2.35 -41.80 -13.72
C ASP A 84 -3.17 -42.69 -12.77
N THR A 85 -3.01 -42.47 -11.46
CA THR A 85 -3.73 -43.23 -10.43
C THR A 85 -5.24 -42.97 -10.50
N ALA A 86 -5.65 -41.71 -10.72
CA ALA A 86 -7.05 -41.34 -10.85
C ALA A 86 -7.70 -41.93 -12.11
N ALA A 87 -7.02 -41.85 -13.27
CA ALA A 87 -7.49 -42.43 -14.52
C ALA A 87 -7.62 -43.96 -14.42
N ALA A 88 -6.63 -44.64 -13.82
CA ALA A 88 -6.69 -46.07 -13.58
C ALA A 88 -7.85 -46.46 -12.64
N CYS A 89 -8.10 -45.67 -11.59
CA CYS A 89 -9.22 -45.88 -10.67
C CYS A 89 -10.58 -45.75 -11.38
N LEU A 90 -10.76 -44.69 -12.17
CA LEU A 90 -12.00 -44.46 -12.91
C LEU A 90 -12.23 -45.50 -14.02
N HIS A 91 -11.16 -45.99 -14.64
CA HIS A 91 -11.25 -47.06 -15.62
C HIS A 91 -11.68 -48.38 -14.96
N ALA A 92 -11.10 -48.72 -13.81
CA ALA A 92 -11.42 -49.93 -13.07
C ALA A 92 -12.82 -49.92 -12.42
N GLN A 93 -13.37 -48.73 -12.14
CA GLN A 93 -14.65 -48.55 -11.44
C GLN A 93 -15.66 -47.73 -12.25
N PRO A 94 -16.40 -48.35 -13.19
CA PRO A 94 -17.40 -47.65 -14.02
C PRO A 94 -18.49 -46.91 -13.23
N GLY A 95 -18.82 -47.38 -12.03
CA GLY A 95 -19.85 -46.79 -11.16
C GLY A 95 -19.41 -45.55 -10.38
N VAL A 96 -18.13 -45.21 -10.40
CA VAL A 96 -17.57 -44.00 -9.77
C VAL A 96 -17.57 -42.85 -10.77
N VAL A 97 -18.02 -41.68 -10.32
CA VAL A 97 -18.15 -40.49 -11.18
C VAL A 97 -16.90 -39.62 -11.19
N ALA A 98 -16.12 -39.64 -10.11
CA ALA A 98 -14.87 -38.91 -9.98
C ALA A 98 -13.89 -39.60 -9.01
N ALA A 99 -12.61 -39.28 -9.09
CA ALA A 99 -11.56 -39.73 -8.17
C ALA A 99 -10.78 -38.51 -7.64
N GLN A 100 -10.51 -38.50 -6.33
CA GLN A 100 -9.90 -37.35 -5.65
C GLN A 100 -8.96 -37.79 -4.53
N GLY A 101 -7.77 -37.20 -4.50
CA GLY A 101 -6.79 -37.24 -3.43
C GLY A 101 -6.87 -36.02 -2.51
N GLN A 102 -5.73 -35.62 -1.95
CA GLN A 102 -5.61 -34.49 -1.03
C GLN A 102 -5.10 -33.23 -1.75
N LEU A 103 -5.51 -32.07 -1.27
CA LEU A 103 -4.97 -30.78 -1.69
C LEU A 103 -3.82 -30.38 -0.78
N LEU A 104 -2.83 -29.69 -1.31
CA LEU A 104 -1.76 -29.07 -0.55
C LEU A 104 -1.71 -27.58 -0.89
N GLY A 105 -1.86 -26.71 0.11
CA GLY A 105 -1.74 -25.27 -0.09
C GLY A 105 -0.27 -24.88 -0.23
N TYR A 106 0.05 -23.95 -1.12
CA TYR A 106 1.38 -23.35 -1.21
C TYR A 106 1.31 -21.83 -1.31
N ARG A 107 2.32 -21.14 -0.77
CA ARG A 107 2.45 -19.69 -0.88
C ARG A 107 3.90 -19.36 -1.25
N PRO A 108 4.18 -19.00 -2.51
CA PRO A 108 5.52 -18.67 -2.93
C PRO A 108 5.89 -17.27 -2.42
N GLY A 109 7.08 -17.14 -1.83
CA GLY A 109 7.67 -15.86 -1.44
C GLY A 109 8.99 -15.63 -2.17
N SER A 110 9.90 -14.88 -1.53
CA SER A 110 11.27 -14.72 -2.01
C SER A 110 12.17 -15.85 -1.51
N GLY A 111 12.69 -16.66 -2.44
CA GLY A 111 13.61 -17.76 -2.14
C GLY A 111 13.04 -18.85 -1.22
N LYS A 112 11.75 -18.80 -0.89
CA LYS A 112 11.06 -19.78 -0.06
C LYS A 112 9.61 -20.00 -0.51
N VAL A 113 9.08 -21.17 -0.22
CA VAL A 113 7.67 -21.53 -0.38
C VAL A 113 7.15 -22.08 0.93
N GLU A 114 6.05 -21.53 1.40
CA GLU A 114 5.34 -22.03 2.57
C GLU A 114 4.23 -22.98 2.15
N TYR A 115 4.07 -24.09 2.86
CA TYR A 115 3.07 -25.10 2.56
C TYR A 115 2.03 -25.20 3.67
N TYR A 116 0.76 -25.29 3.29
CA TYR A 116 -0.39 -25.22 4.17
C TYR A 116 -1.27 -26.46 4.05
N ARG A 117 -1.77 -26.95 5.19
CA ARG A 117 -2.77 -28.02 5.22
C ARG A 117 -4.12 -27.49 4.77
N VAL A 118 -4.60 -28.02 3.65
CA VAL A 118 -5.94 -27.76 3.12
C VAL A 118 -6.84 -28.95 3.45
N GLY A 119 -7.83 -28.72 4.31
CA GLY A 119 -8.78 -29.75 4.70
C GLY A 119 -8.22 -30.81 5.67
N SER A 120 -8.82 -31.99 5.66
CA SER A 120 -8.51 -33.13 6.52
C SER A 120 -8.73 -34.44 5.75
N ALA A 121 -8.17 -35.53 6.28
CA ALA A 121 -8.35 -36.85 5.67
C ALA A 121 -9.84 -37.22 5.58
N PHE A 122 -10.25 -37.84 4.46
CA PHE A 122 -11.62 -38.29 4.29
C PHE A 122 -11.95 -39.39 5.31
N ALA A 123 -13.00 -39.16 6.11
CA ALA A 123 -13.54 -40.18 7.00
C ALA A 123 -14.05 -41.39 6.19
N PRO A 124 -14.04 -42.62 6.72
CA PRO A 124 -14.63 -43.77 6.05
C PRO A 124 -16.12 -43.52 5.75
N ALA A 125 -16.59 -43.97 4.59
CA ALA A 125 -17.96 -43.75 4.16
C ALA A 125 -18.97 -44.36 5.15
N ILE A 126 -19.81 -43.54 5.77
CA ILE A 126 -20.80 -43.97 6.79
C ILE A 126 -22.05 -44.58 6.12
N ALA A 127 -22.42 -44.09 4.92
CA ALA A 127 -23.50 -44.60 4.07
C ALA A 127 -23.34 -44.13 2.62
N GLU A 128 -23.77 -44.90 1.61
CA GLU A 128 -23.69 -44.54 0.18
C GLU A 128 -24.75 -43.51 -0.28
N THR A 129 -25.31 -42.70 0.63
CA THR A 129 -26.30 -41.67 0.29
C THR A 129 -25.64 -40.38 -0.17
N GLY A 130 -26.33 -39.58 -0.99
CA GLY A 130 -25.83 -38.27 -1.43
C GLY A 130 -25.55 -37.30 -0.27
N THR A 131 -26.44 -37.25 0.72
CA THR A 131 -26.25 -36.47 1.95
C THR A 131 -25.05 -36.97 2.77
N GLY A 132 -24.79 -38.28 2.79
CA GLY A 132 -23.60 -38.86 3.42
C GLY A 132 -22.31 -38.40 2.76
N ARG A 133 -22.27 -38.38 1.41
CA ARG A 133 -21.12 -37.85 0.65
C ARG A 133 -20.91 -36.36 0.90
N LEU A 134 -21.98 -35.56 0.92
CA LEU A 134 -21.90 -34.13 1.25
C LEU A 134 -21.31 -33.90 2.64
N LEU A 135 -21.78 -34.65 3.65
CA LEU A 135 -21.27 -34.54 5.01
C LEU A 135 -19.78 -34.96 5.11
N GLN A 136 -19.37 -36.00 4.38
CA GLN A 136 -17.98 -36.45 4.32
C GLN A 136 -17.07 -35.33 3.79
N TYR A 137 -17.46 -34.67 2.69
CA TYR A 137 -16.72 -33.54 2.14
C TYR A 137 -16.76 -32.31 3.05
N ALA A 138 -17.89 -32.06 3.70
CA ALA A 138 -18.03 -30.98 4.68
C ALA A 138 -17.07 -31.15 5.88
N GLN A 139 -16.88 -32.40 6.33
CA GLN A 139 -15.94 -32.73 7.40
C GLN A 139 -14.48 -32.65 6.94
N ALA A 140 -14.20 -33.12 5.73
CA ALA A 140 -12.86 -33.06 5.14
C ALA A 140 -12.47 -31.62 4.75
N GLY A 141 -13.42 -30.69 4.60
CA GLY A 141 -13.14 -29.32 4.14
C GLY A 141 -12.55 -29.28 2.73
N GLN A 142 -12.94 -30.22 1.88
CA GLN A 142 -12.48 -30.32 0.50
C GLN A 142 -13.58 -30.02 -0.50
N GLN A 143 -13.20 -29.64 -1.72
CA GLN A 143 -14.11 -29.32 -2.82
C GLN A 143 -14.03 -30.39 -3.91
N ALA A 144 -15.17 -30.91 -4.35
CA ALA A 144 -15.24 -31.98 -5.35
C ALA A 144 -15.03 -31.50 -6.79
N TRP A 145 -15.12 -30.19 -7.06
CA TRP A 145 -14.92 -29.64 -8.40
C TRP A 145 -13.50 -29.85 -8.95
N ARG A 146 -12.51 -30.09 -8.07
CA ARG A 146 -11.11 -30.40 -8.41
C ARG A 146 -10.82 -31.88 -8.64
N ALA A 147 -11.81 -32.76 -8.45
CA ALA A 147 -11.63 -34.19 -8.69
C ALA A 147 -11.39 -34.47 -10.19
N VAL A 148 -10.62 -35.51 -10.50
CA VAL A 148 -10.58 -36.05 -11.86
C VAL A 148 -11.92 -36.75 -12.09
N MET A 149 -12.69 -36.31 -13.08
CA MET A 149 -14.05 -36.78 -13.31
C MET A 149 -14.29 -37.16 -14.76
N ARG A 150 -15.36 -37.93 -15.01
CA ARG A 150 -15.79 -38.23 -16.38
C ARG A 150 -16.30 -36.94 -17.04
N VAL A 151 -15.96 -36.74 -18.32
CA VAL A 151 -16.44 -35.57 -19.09
C VAL A 151 -17.98 -35.50 -19.05
N SER A 152 -18.66 -36.64 -19.17
CA SER A 152 -20.12 -36.72 -19.08
C SER A 152 -20.69 -36.31 -17.72
N THR A 153 -19.97 -36.58 -16.63
CA THR A 153 -20.37 -36.13 -15.28
C THR A 153 -20.30 -34.60 -15.20
N LEU A 154 -19.22 -33.99 -15.69
CA LEU A 154 -19.09 -32.54 -15.64
C LEU A 154 -20.12 -31.84 -16.54
N GLN A 155 -20.40 -32.38 -17.73
CA GLN A 155 -21.48 -31.88 -18.60
C GLN A 155 -22.85 -31.91 -17.88
N ALA A 156 -23.16 -33.00 -17.16
CA ALA A 156 -24.39 -33.11 -16.37
C ALA A 156 -24.42 -32.15 -15.16
N VAL A 157 -23.27 -31.79 -14.60
CA VAL A 157 -23.16 -30.79 -13.53
C VAL A 157 -23.43 -29.38 -14.07
N LEU A 158 -22.84 -29.02 -15.21
CA LEU A 158 -22.94 -27.68 -15.80
C LEU A 158 -24.37 -27.34 -16.22
N THR A 159 -25.13 -28.31 -16.74
CA THR A 159 -26.55 -28.11 -17.09
C THR A 159 -27.45 -27.83 -15.90
N ALA A 160 -26.99 -28.13 -14.68
CA ALA A 160 -27.77 -27.98 -13.46
C ALA A 160 -27.43 -26.70 -12.67
N LEU A 161 -26.36 -25.96 -12.98
CA LEU A 161 -25.84 -24.89 -12.13
C LEU A 161 -26.83 -23.72 -11.91
N PRO A 162 -26.81 -23.05 -10.74
CA PRO A 162 -27.66 -21.89 -10.48
C PRO A 162 -27.19 -20.64 -11.25
N ASP A 163 -28.15 -19.80 -11.63
CA ASP A 163 -27.89 -18.47 -12.17
C ASP A 163 -27.47 -17.47 -11.06
N ASN A 164 -26.70 -16.43 -11.43
CA ASN A 164 -26.29 -15.31 -10.57
C ASN A 164 -25.40 -15.68 -9.35
N LEU A 165 -24.46 -16.61 -9.51
CA LEU A 165 -23.42 -16.87 -8.51
C LEU A 165 -22.09 -16.21 -8.87
N ASP A 166 -21.34 -15.77 -7.85
CA ASP A 166 -19.93 -15.37 -8.01
C ASP A 166 -19.02 -16.58 -8.27
N ALA A 167 -17.77 -16.34 -8.67
CA ALA A 167 -16.83 -17.40 -9.07
C ALA A 167 -16.56 -18.45 -7.97
N LEU A 168 -16.45 -18.02 -6.70
CA LEU A 168 -16.25 -18.93 -5.56
C LEU A 168 -17.51 -19.74 -5.28
N ALA A 169 -18.68 -19.12 -5.32
CA ALA A 169 -19.96 -19.75 -5.14
C ALA A 169 -20.26 -20.79 -6.23
N VAL A 170 -19.91 -20.51 -7.49
CA VAL A 170 -20.01 -21.46 -8.60
C VAL A 170 -19.21 -22.74 -8.30
N ARG A 171 -17.97 -22.62 -7.82
CA ARG A 171 -17.13 -23.78 -7.44
C ARG A 171 -17.73 -24.64 -6.32
N VAL A 172 -18.34 -23.99 -5.31
CA VAL A 172 -19.04 -24.67 -4.23
C VAL A 172 -20.31 -25.38 -4.76
N ALA A 173 -21.08 -24.72 -5.63
CA ALA A 173 -22.25 -25.30 -6.28
C ALA A 173 -21.89 -26.50 -7.17
N MET A 174 -20.83 -26.38 -7.97
CA MET A 174 -20.29 -27.47 -8.80
C MET A 174 -19.90 -28.67 -7.94
N SER A 175 -19.24 -28.44 -6.81
CA SER A 175 -18.87 -29.51 -5.88
C SER A 175 -20.10 -30.23 -5.33
N LEU A 176 -21.13 -29.48 -4.91
CA LEU A 176 -22.39 -30.06 -4.45
C LEU A 176 -23.05 -30.93 -5.55
N ALA A 177 -23.09 -30.42 -6.79
CA ALA A 177 -23.64 -31.16 -7.93
C ALA A 177 -22.84 -32.43 -8.27
N VAL A 178 -21.49 -32.38 -8.26
CA VAL A 178 -20.65 -33.58 -8.46
C VAL A 178 -20.99 -34.66 -7.44
N LEU A 179 -21.12 -34.28 -6.16
CA LEU A 179 -21.48 -35.22 -5.08
C LEU A 179 -22.90 -35.77 -5.23
N ALA A 180 -23.80 -35.02 -5.85
CA ALA A 180 -25.15 -35.47 -6.16
C ALA A 180 -25.18 -36.52 -7.29
N GLN A 181 -24.29 -36.41 -8.29
CA GLN A 181 -24.26 -37.32 -9.45
C GLN A 181 -23.87 -38.76 -9.10
N GLY A 182 -23.01 -38.98 -8.10
CA GLY A 182 -22.59 -40.33 -7.74
C GLY A 182 -21.43 -40.40 -6.75
N PRO A 183 -20.88 -41.61 -6.51
CA PRO A 183 -19.77 -41.81 -5.60
C PRO A 183 -18.45 -41.27 -6.18
N VAL A 184 -17.65 -40.66 -5.30
CA VAL A 184 -16.29 -40.20 -5.60
C VAL A 184 -15.29 -41.10 -4.88
N ALA A 185 -14.33 -41.66 -5.62
CA ALA A 185 -13.28 -42.50 -5.05
C ALA A 185 -12.21 -41.63 -4.38
N HIS A 186 -11.86 -41.98 -3.14
CA HIS A 186 -10.83 -41.28 -2.37
C HIS A 186 -9.49 -41.98 -2.49
N LEU A 187 -8.48 -41.27 -2.98
CA LEU A 187 -7.14 -41.78 -3.24
C LEU A 187 -6.16 -41.33 -2.16
N ALA A 188 -5.28 -42.22 -1.71
CA ALA A 188 -4.25 -41.92 -0.71
C ALA A 188 -3.02 -41.25 -1.34
N GLN A 189 -3.23 -40.09 -1.97
CA GLN A 189 -2.20 -39.32 -2.67
C GLN A 189 -2.48 -37.81 -2.57
N THR A 190 -1.50 -36.99 -2.95
CA THR A 190 -1.69 -35.54 -3.14
C THR A 190 -2.00 -35.30 -4.62
N ASP A 191 -3.12 -34.65 -4.91
CA ASP A 191 -3.57 -34.41 -6.29
C ASP A 191 -3.15 -33.05 -6.79
N VAL A 192 -3.44 -32.01 -6.00
CA VAL A 192 -3.33 -30.60 -6.42
C VAL A 192 -2.53 -29.82 -5.40
N VAL A 193 -1.57 -29.04 -5.89
CA VAL A 193 -0.87 -28.00 -5.14
C VAL A 193 -1.52 -26.66 -5.50
N THR A 194 -2.21 -26.03 -4.55
CA THR A 194 -3.10 -24.88 -4.78
C THR A 194 -2.58 -23.63 -4.07
N GLU A 195 -2.66 -22.47 -4.72
CA GLU A 195 -2.15 -21.23 -4.11
C GLU A 195 -3.01 -20.86 -2.90
N HIS A 196 -2.35 -20.60 -1.76
CA HIS A 196 -2.99 -20.25 -0.51
C HIS A 196 -3.06 -18.72 -0.39
N GLU A 197 -4.27 -18.18 -0.51
CA GLU A 197 -4.54 -16.76 -0.27
C GLU A 197 -5.13 -16.54 1.13
N PRO A 198 -4.64 -15.54 1.89
CA PRO A 198 -5.24 -15.16 3.16
C PRO A 198 -6.62 -14.51 2.94
N ALA A 199 -7.49 -14.57 3.96
CA ALA A 199 -8.82 -13.98 3.87
C ALA A 199 -8.75 -12.45 3.68
N GLY A 200 -9.20 -11.96 2.52
CA GLY A 200 -9.19 -10.53 2.18
C GLY A 200 -10.45 -9.75 2.60
N SER A 201 -11.52 -10.41 3.06
CA SER A 201 -12.77 -9.77 3.50
C SER A 201 -12.88 -9.69 5.01
N SER A 202 -13.64 -8.70 5.51
CA SER A 202 -13.91 -8.62 6.94
C SER A 202 -14.72 -9.84 7.41
N PRO A 203 -14.60 -10.25 8.68
CA PRO A 203 -15.38 -11.38 9.21
C PRO A 203 -16.90 -11.20 9.04
N VAL A 204 -17.39 -9.96 9.04
CA VAL A 204 -18.81 -9.63 8.89
C VAL A 204 -19.28 -9.85 7.45
N GLU A 205 -18.59 -9.27 6.48
CA GLU A 205 -18.91 -9.45 5.06
C GLU A 205 -18.83 -10.92 4.65
N ARG A 206 -17.81 -11.63 5.17
CA ARG A 206 -17.65 -13.08 4.96
C ARG A 206 -18.88 -13.84 5.47
N GLU A 207 -19.32 -13.56 6.70
CA GLU A 207 -20.46 -14.24 7.31
C GLU A 207 -21.78 -13.97 6.55
N GLU A 208 -21.98 -12.74 6.07
CA GLU A 208 -23.14 -12.38 5.26
C GLU A 208 -23.16 -13.14 3.93
N ARG A 209 -22.03 -13.21 3.22
CA ARG A 209 -21.90 -13.99 1.97
C ARG A 209 -22.16 -15.47 2.18
N LEU A 210 -21.57 -16.07 3.21
CA LEU A 210 -21.76 -17.50 3.53
C LEU A 210 -23.23 -17.79 3.84
N THR A 211 -23.88 -16.92 4.61
CA THR A 211 -25.30 -17.08 4.96
C THR A 211 -26.20 -16.98 3.72
N GLN A 212 -25.90 -16.06 2.81
CA GLN A 212 -26.62 -15.91 1.56
C GLN A 212 -26.45 -17.15 0.67
N LEU A 213 -25.21 -17.61 0.47
CA LEU A 213 -24.92 -18.78 -0.36
C LEU A 213 -25.60 -20.07 0.16
N VAL A 214 -25.65 -20.28 1.49
CA VAL A 214 -26.37 -21.43 2.08
C VAL A 214 -27.85 -21.39 1.71
N ARG A 215 -28.48 -20.21 1.68
CA ARG A 215 -29.90 -20.07 1.30
C ARG A 215 -30.10 -20.39 -0.18
N ASP A 216 -29.26 -19.83 -1.04
CA ASP A 216 -29.36 -19.99 -2.48
C ASP A 216 -29.16 -21.45 -2.90
N LEU A 217 -28.12 -22.12 -2.37
CA LEU A 217 -27.87 -23.53 -2.65
C LEU A 217 -28.96 -24.46 -2.11
N ARG A 218 -29.55 -24.14 -0.95
CA ARG A 218 -30.66 -24.94 -0.41
C ARG A 218 -31.91 -24.84 -1.28
N GLN A 219 -32.23 -23.63 -1.74
CA GLN A 219 -33.38 -23.41 -2.62
C GLN A 219 -33.19 -24.13 -3.96
N TRP A 220 -31.98 -24.05 -4.52
CA TRP A 220 -31.60 -24.74 -5.73
C TRP A 220 -31.66 -26.28 -5.59
N ASP A 221 -31.07 -26.85 -4.53
CA ASP A 221 -31.09 -28.29 -4.27
C ASP A 221 -32.51 -28.86 -4.13
N ALA A 222 -33.44 -28.12 -3.49
CA ALA A 222 -34.83 -28.55 -3.31
C ALA A 222 -35.57 -28.81 -4.64
N GLY A 223 -35.18 -28.10 -5.71
CA GLY A 223 -35.75 -28.24 -7.06
C GLY A 223 -35.16 -29.40 -7.87
N LEU A 224 -33.99 -29.93 -7.48
CA LEU A 224 -33.21 -30.88 -8.28
C LEU A 224 -32.91 -32.17 -7.52
N TYR A 225 -31.91 -32.16 -6.64
CA TYR A 225 -31.36 -33.38 -6.02
C TYR A 225 -32.04 -33.73 -4.68
N ARG A 226 -32.62 -32.73 -4.00
CA ARG A 226 -33.30 -32.85 -2.70
C ARG A 226 -32.41 -33.46 -1.60
N LEU A 227 -31.10 -33.20 -1.63
CA LEU A 227 -30.14 -33.71 -0.64
C LEU A 227 -30.20 -32.97 0.70
N CYS A 228 -30.66 -31.73 0.69
CA CYS A 228 -30.59 -30.76 1.79
C CYS A 228 -31.97 -30.38 2.37
N GLY A 229 -32.99 -31.20 2.08
CA GLY A 229 -34.39 -30.92 2.44
C GLY A 229 -34.72 -31.12 3.92
N ASP A 230 -34.04 -32.06 4.59
CA ASP A 230 -34.22 -32.37 6.00
C ASP A 230 -33.19 -31.66 6.91
N GLU A 231 -33.31 -31.84 8.23
CA GLU A 231 -32.43 -31.19 9.21
C GLU A 231 -30.95 -31.64 9.07
N GLN A 232 -30.73 -32.91 8.74
CA GLN A 232 -29.39 -33.47 8.55
C GLN A 232 -28.73 -32.91 7.29
N GLY A 233 -29.47 -32.85 6.18
CA GLY A 233 -29.02 -32.29 4.92
C GLY A 233 -28.75 -30.79 5.00
N PHE A 234 -29.59 -30.02 5.69
CA PHE A 234 -29.31 -28.60 5.94
C PHE A 234 -28.04 -28.39 6.76
N THR A 235 -27.84 -29.21 7.80
CA THR A 235 -26.62 -29.15 8.63
C THR A 235 -25.37 -29.49 7.81
N ALA A 236 -25.46 -30.50 6.93
CA ALA A 236 -24.38 -30.88 6.03
C ALA A 236 -24.05 -29.75 5.04
N LEU A 237 -25.05 -29.13 4.42
CA LEU A 237 -24.88 -28.01 3.50
C LEU A 237 -24.24 -26.79 4.17
N ASN A 238 -24.75 -26.39 5.33
CA ASN A 238 -24.21 -25.22 6.06
C ASN A 238 -22.74 -25.45 6.43
N ARG A 239 -22.40 -26.64 6.92
CA ARG A 239 -21.00 -27.00 7.21
C ARG A 239 -20.15 -27.05 5.94
N PHE A 240 -20.68 -27.61 4.86
CA PHE A 240 -19.98 -27.72 3.58
C PHE A 240 -19.59 -26.33 3.05
N VAL A 241 -20.56 -25.41 2.95
CA VAL A 241 -20.30 -24.04 2.47
C VAL A 241 -19.24 -23.36 3.33
N ARG A 242 -19.39 -23.39 4.66
CA ARG A 242 -18.47 -22.72 5.58
C ARG A 242 -17.04 -23.26 5.54
N ASN A 243 -16.89 -24.56 5.32
CA ASN A 243 -15.57 -25.21 5.32
C ASN A 243 -14.90 -25.21 3.94
N THR A 244 -15.63 -24.87 2.87
CA THR A 244 -15.11 -25.01 1.49
C THR A 244 -15.15 -23.73 0.67
N TYR A 245 -15.73 -22.62 1.14
CA TYR A 245 -15.90 -21.42 0.33
C TYR A 245 -14.58 -20.76 -0.11
N ASP A 246 -13.69 -20.41 0.83
CA ASP A 246 -12.47 -19.64 0.54
C ASP A 246 -11.15 -20.30 0.99
N LEU A 247 -11.19 -21.49 1.61
CA LEU A 247 -10.03 -22.29 2.08
C LEU A 247 -8.93 -21.49 2.84
N SER A 248 -9.26 -20.29 3.32
CA SER A 248 -8.32 -19.29 3.84
C SER A 248 -7.80 -19.59 5.25
N ALA A 249 -8.43 -20.52 5.97
CA ALA A 249 -8.07 -20.89 7.35
C ALA A 249 -7.06 -22.04 7.42
N ALA A 250 -6.26 -22.25 6.36
CA ALA A 250 -5.29 -23.34 6.28
C ALA A 250 -4.14 -23.15 7.29
N SER A 251 -3.64 -24.24 7.87
CA SER A 251 -2.55 -24.20 8.84
C SER A 251 -1.21 -24.44 8.16
N LEU A 252 -0.19 -23.63 8.45
CA LEU A 252 1.19 -23.88 7.98
C LEU A 252 1.66 -25.26 8.45
N ILE A 253 2.34 -26.02 7.59
CA ILE A 253 2.89 -27.35 7.92
C ILE A 253 4.41 -27.42 7.74
N PHE A 254 4.98 -26.74 6.74
CA PHE A 254 6.42 -26.59 6.60
C PHE A 254 6.76 -25.42 5.67
N THR A 255 8.00 -24.94 5.77
CA THR A 255 8.59 -23.96 4.85
C THR A 255 9.74 -24.60 4.11
N SER A 256 9.79 -24.45 2.78
CA SER A 256 10.88 -24.89 1.91
C SER A 256 11.69 -23.68 1.46
N SER A 257 13.01 -23.66 1.66
CA SER A 257 13.88 -22.51 1.36
C SER A 257 15.04 -22.87 0.45
N TRP A 258 15.22 -22.10 -0.62
CA TRP A 258 16.35 -22.19 -1.54
C TRP A 258 17.49 -21.30 -1.05
N ARG A 259 18.66 -21.89 -0.80
CA ARG A 259 19.86 -21.22 -0.29
C ARG A 259 21.13 -21.53 -1.08
N SER A 260 21.03 -22.45 -2.04
CA SER A 260 22.15 -23.02 -2.77
C SER A 260 21.73 -23.27 -4.22
N VAL A 261 22.67 -23.12 -5.15
CA VAL A 261 22.49 -23.44 -6.57
C VAL A 261 22.71 -24.92 -6.88
N ILE A 262 23.23 -25.69 -5.91
CA ILE A 262 23.53 -27.12 -6.03
C ILE A 262 22.68 -28.03 -5.16
N ASP A 263 22.29 -27.56 -3.96
CA ASP A 263 21.55 -28.38 -3.00
C ASP A 263 20.04 -28.30 -3.22
N ASP A 264 19.35 -29.37 -2.83
CA ASP A 264 17.90 -29.35 -2.69
C ASP A 264 17.46 -28.32 -1.63
N PRO A 265 16.24 -27.77 -1.74
CA PRO A 265 15.74 -26.78 -0.79
C PRO A 265 15.63 -27.35 0.64
N GLU A 266 15.99 -26.52 1.61
CA GLU A 266 15.93 -26.84 3.03
C GLU A 266 14.49 -26.76 3.53
N ARG A 267 13.97 -27.86 4.09
CA ARG A 267 12.59 -27.95 4.58
C ARG A 267 12.52 -27.93 6.10
N LEU A 268 11.90 -26.89 6.65
CA LEU A 268 11.64 -26.72 8.08
C LEU A 268 10.17 -27.05 8.38
N PHE A 269 9.94 -28.13 9.11
CA PHE A 269 8.59 -28.60 9.46
C PHE A 269 8.07 -27.97 10.75
N GLU A 270 6.77 -27.70 10.78
CA GLU A 270 6.08 -27.28 11.99
C GLU A 270 6.09 -28.39 13.05
N PRO A 271 6.00 -28.04 14.36
CA PRO A 271 6.07 -29.02 15.44
C PRO A 271 4.97 -30.09 15.41
N HIS A 272 3.81 -29.77 14.84
CA HIS A 272 2.67 -30.68 14.72
C HIS A 272 2.52 -31.14 13.27
N GLN A 273 2.61 -32.45 13.05
CA GLN A 273 2.57 -33.04 11.71
C GLN A 273 1.35 -33.94 11.52
N ASP A 274 0.61 -33.71 10.44
CA ASP A 274 -0.55 -34.51 10.04
C ASP A 274 -0.15 -35.76 9.25
N VAL A 275 0.48 -36.73 9.93
CA VAL A 275 1.02 -37.96 9.29
C VAL A 275 -0.03 -38.84 8.59
N GLN A 276 -1.32 -38.60 8.84
CA GLN A 276 -2.42 -39.29 8.16
C GLN A 276 -2.64 -38.77 6.72
N LEU A 277 -2.08 -37.61 6.39
CA LEU A 277 -2.14 -37.01 5.06
C LEU A 277 -0.91 -37.43 4.23
N PRO A 278 -1.05 -37.59 2.90
CA PRO A 278 0.00 -38.09 2.01
C PRO A 278 1.05 -37.02 1.65
N TYR A 279 1.39 -36.15 2.60
CA TYR A 279 2.32 -35.02 2.39
C TYR A 279 3.79 -35.36 2.68
N TYR A 280 4.04 -36.35 3.54
CA TYR A 280 5.38 -36.60 4.10
C TYR A 280 6.07 -37.77 3.39
N ASN A 281 6.36 -37.63 2.09
CA ASN A 281 7.05 -38.67 1.34
C ASN A 281 8.00 -38.09 0.27
N GLY A 282 9.07 -38.84 -0.04
CA GLY A 282 10.13 -38.39 -0.95
C GLY A 282 9.66 -38.16 -2.39
N ALA A 283 8.65 -38.89 -2.86
CA ALA A 283 8.13 -38.73 -4.22
C ALA A 283 7.40 -37.38 -4.38
N LEU A 284 6.61 -36.98 -3.38
CA LEU A 284 6.00 -35.65 -3.35
C LEU A 284 7.06 -34.56 -3.24
N PHE A 285 8.04 -34.69 -2.32
CA PHE A 285 9.09 -33.68 -2.16
C PHE A 285 9.93 -33.46 -3.41
N ALA A 286 10.23 -34.51 -4.18
CA ALA A 286 10.90 -34.35 -5.48
C ALA A 286 10.07 -33.49 -6.46
N ARG A 287 8.74 -33.67 -6.48
CA ARG A 287 7.83 -32.87 -7.31
C ARG A 287 7.69 -31.44 -6.79
N LEU A 288 7.66 -31.26 -5.47
CA LEU A 288 7.66 -29.92 -4.89
C LEU A 288 8.95 -29.18 -5.23
N THR A 289 10.12 -29.82 -5.17
CA THR A 289 11.39 -29.20 -5.60
C THR A 289 11.34 -28.69 -7.05
N GLU A 290 10.76 -29.47 -7.97
CA GLU A 290 10.57 -29.03 -9.38
C GLU A 290 9.61 -27.84 -9.50
N LEU A 291 8.48 -27.89 -8.78
CA LEU A 291 7.47 -26.82 -8.77
C LEU A 291 7.99 -25.53 -8.11
N GLU A 292 8.70 -25.64 -7.00
CA GLU A 292 9.33 -24.53 -6.28
C GLU A 292 10.33 -23.82 -7.20
N PHE A 293 11.17 -24.59 -7.90
CA PHE A 293 12.09 -24.02 -8.90
C PHE A 293 11.34 -23.26 -9.99
N LEU A 294 10.29 -23.85 -10.57
CA LEU A 294 9.48 -23.18 -11.60
C LEU A 294 8.81 -21.91 -11.05
N CYS A 295 8.31 -21.92 -9.81
CA CYS A 295 7.68 -20.76 -9.19
C CYS A 295 8.67 -19.62 -8.94
N HIS A 296 9.91 -19.94 -8.55
CA HIS A 296 10.94 -18.93 -8.31
C HIS A 296 11.61 -18.42 -9.60
N ALA A 297 11.83 -19.29 -10.58
CA ALA A 297 12.35 -18.91 -11.90
C ALA A 297 11.29 -18.20 -12.77
N TRP A 298 10.01 -18.46 -12.50
CA TRP A 298 8.88 -17.82 -13.16
C TRP A 298 7.86 -17.28 -12.14
N PRO A 299 8.15 -16.22 -11.36
CA PRO A 299 7.15 -15.62 -10.48
C PRO A 299 5.97 -15.10 -11.30
N THR A 300 4.73 -15.29 -10.85
CA THR A 300 3.54 -14.82 -11.59
C THR A 300 2.50 -14.17 -10.70
N SER A 301 2.31 -14.62 -9.47
CA SER A 301 1.29 -14.05 -8.59
C SER A 301 1.67 -12.66 -8.07
N PRO A 302 0.72 -11.71 -7.95
CA PRO A 302 0.99 -10.37 -7.43
C PRO A 302 1.62 -10.36 -6.04
N GLN A 303 1.23 -11.31 -5.18
CA GLN A 303 1.83 -11.46 -3.85
C GLN A 303 3.31 -11.82 -3.91
N GLN A 304 3.67 -12.78 -4.76
CA GLN A 304 5.06 -13.17 -4.95
C GLN A 304 5.88 -12.02 -5.56
N GLN A 305 5.30 -11.29 -6.53
CA GLN A 305 5.95 -10.11 -7.11
C GLN A 305 6.20 -9.02 -6.05
N ARG A 306 5.22 -8.73 -5.19
CA ARG A 306 5.38 -7.77 -4.08
C ARG A 306 6.45 -8.19 -3.07
N ALA A 307 6.65 -9.50 -2.87
CA ALA A 307 7.72 -10.05 -2.03
C ALA A 307 9.11 -10.03 -2.70
N LEU A 308 9.17 -9.94 -4.03
CA LEU A 308 10.42 -9.87 -4.81
C LEU A 308 10.82 -8.44 -5.17
N GLU A 309 9.87 -7.49 -5.15
CA GLU A 309 10.08 -6.11 -5.57
C GLU A 309 11.33 -5.48 -4.94
N GLY A 310 11.47 -5.55 -3.62
CA GLY A 310 12.62 -4.96 -2.92
C GLY A 310 13.95 -5.64 -3.25
N ILE A 311 13.92 -6.95 -3.54
CA ILE A 311 15.10 -7.69 -4.00
C ILE A 311 15.49 -7.27 -5.40
N TRP A 312 14.53 -7.08 -6.31
CA TRP A 312 14.83 -6.56 -7.64
C TRP A 312 15.45 -5.17 -7.58
N VAL A 313 14.96 -4.29 -6.69
CA VAL A 313 15.59 -2.98 -6.46
C VAL A 313 17.04 -3.14 -5.99
N GLN A 314 17.28 -3.93 -4.95
CA GLN A 314 18.62 -4.12 -4.39
C GLN A 314 19.58 -4.79 -5.38
N GLN A 315 19.13 -5.81 -6.12
CA GLN A 315 19.92 -6.41 -7.19
C GLN A 315 20.25 -5.37 -8.25
N ARG A 316 19.28 -4.56 -8.71
CA ARG A 316 19.55 -3.48 -9.67
C ARG A 316 20.65 -2.53 -9.17
N ASP A 317 20.58 -2.11 -7.91
CA ASP A 317 21.57 -1.22 -7.31
C ASP A 317 22.96 -1.87 -7.23
N LEU A 318 23.05 -3.15 -6.85
CA LEU A 318 24.29 -3.91 -6.81
C LEU A 318 24.88 -4.18 -8.20
N LEU A 319 24.05 -4.23 -9.23
CA LEU A 319 24.49 -4.44 -10.62
C LEU A 319 24.95 -3.14 -11.31
N GLN A 320 24.71 -1.96 -10.72
CA GLN A 320 25.09 -0.70 -11.33
C GLN A 320 26.61 -0.46 -11.26
N GLU A 321 27.29 -0.32 -12.39
CA GLU A 321 28.72 0.00 -12.41
C GLU A 321 28.99 1.48 -12.03
N HIS A 322 30.00 1.69 -11.19
CA HIS A 322 30.48 2.99 -10.74
C HIS A 322 31.88 3.30 -11.28
N PRO A 323 32.28 4.59 -11.43
CA PRO A 323 33.57 4.95 -12.01
C PRO A 323 34.81 4.40 -11.30
N ASN A 324 34.69 4.03 -10.02
CA ASN A 324 35.79 3.54 -9.19
C ASN A 324 35.81 2.02 -9.04
N ASP A 325 34.92 1.29 -9.74
CA ASP A 325 34.84 -0.17 -9.61
C ASP A 325 36.09 -0.88 -10.17
N SER A 326 36.48 -1.94 -9.46
CA SER A 326 37.48 -2.92 -9.89
C SER A 326 36.79 -4.26 -10.21
N ALA A 327 37.50 -5.17 -10.88
CA ALA A 327 36.97 -6.52 -11.12
C ALA A 327 36.59 -7.24 -9.81
N GLU A 328 37.36 -7.00 -8.74
CA GLU A 328 37.12 -7.57 -7.41
C GLU A 328 35.88 -6.95 -6.74
N SER A 329 35.70 -5.62 -6.82
CA SER A 329 34.51 -4.96 -6.25
C SER A 329 33.23 -5.38 -6.97
N LEU A 330 33.28 -5.52 -8.31
CA LEU A 330 32.16 -6.02 -9.11
C LEU A 330 31.82 -7.46 -8.75
N SER A 331 32.83 -8.35 -8.70
CA SER A 331 32.61 -9.76 -8.32
C SER A 331 31.95 -9.88 -6.94
N HIS A 332 32.43 -9.10 -5.96
CA HIS A 332 31.85 -9.08 -4.62
C HIS A 332 30.37 -8.63 -4.63
N ARG A 333 30.03 -7.54 -5.33
CA ARG A 333 28.64 -7.07 -5.44
C ARG A 333 27.74 -8.06 -6.16
N TYR A 334 28.24 -8.74 -7.20
CA TYR A 334 27.47 -9.75 -7.92
C TYR A 334 27.21 -11.00 -7.07
N TRP A 335 28.16 -11.40 -6.20
CA TRP A 335 27.91 -12.42 -5.18
C TRP A 335 26.84 -11.99 -4.16
N GLN A 336 26.85 -10.74 -3.72
CA GLN A 336 25.80 -10.21 -2.85
C GLN A 336 24.43 -10.19 -3.55
N ALA A 337 24.39 -9.78 -4.83
CA ALA A 337 23.19 -9.79 -5.62
C ALA A 337 22.64 -11.23 -5.77
N LEU A 338 23.50 -12.22 -5.99
CA LEU A 338 23.10 -13.63 -6.06
C LEU A 338 22.53 -14.12 -4.71
N ALA A 339 23.14 -13.70 -3.60
CA ALA A 339 22.68 -14.08 -2.27
C ALA A 339 21.27 -13.55 -1.93
N LEU A 340 20.85 -12.42 -2.53
CA LEU A 340 19.48 -11.90 -2.39
C LEU A 340 18.45 -12.77 -3.13
N SER A 341 18.80 -13.25 -4.33
CA SER A 341 17.97 -14.20 -5.07
C SER A 341 18.80 -14.97 -6.08
N LEU A 342 18.74 -16.30 -5.96
CA LEU A 342 19.43 -17.25 -6.83
C LEU A 342 18.85 -17.31 -8.24
N PHE A 343 17.63 -16.80 -8.45
CA PHE A 343 16.85 -17.05 -9.66
C PHE A 343 16.95 -15.95 -10.72
N ASN A 344 17.77 -14.93 -10.48
CA ASN A 344 18.01 -13.83 -11.43
C ASN A 344 19.09 -14.25 -12.45
N ARG A 345 18.72 -14.28 -13.74
CA ARG A 345 19.61 -14.74 -14.82
C ARG A 345 20.73 -13.74 -15.10
N ASP A 346 20.41 -12.45 -15.09
CA ASP A 346 21.38 -11.40 -15.37
C ASP A 346 22.48 -11.37 -14.31
N VAL A 347 22.11 -11.54 -13.03
CA VAL A 347 23.06 -11.69 -11.93
C VAL A 347 23.98 -12.89 -12.17
N CYS A 348 23.44 -14.04 -12.57
CA CYS A 348 24.25 -15.24 -12.85
C CYS A 348 25.21 -15.01 -14.02
N HIS A 349 24.75 -14.39 -15.13
CA HIS A 349 25.58 -14.07 -16.28
C HIS A 349 26.71 -13.09 -15.93
N LEU A 350 26.39 -12.00 -15.23
CA LEU A 350 27.36 -11.00 -14.82
C LEU A 350 28.39 -11.58 -13.84
N LEU A 351 27.94 -12.35 -12.85
CA LEU A 351 28.84 -13.02 -11.92
C LEU A 351 29.80 -13.98 -12.65
N LEU A 352 29.28 -14.85 -13.53
CA LEU A 352 30.12 -15.75 -14.34
C LEU A 352 31.16 -15.02 -15.19
N SER A 353 30.87 -13.79 -15.62
CA SER A 353 31.82 -12.97 -16.40
C SER A 353 33.01 -12.46 -15.56
N THR A 354 32.84 -12.38 -14.24
CA THR A 354 33.86 -11.88 -13.31
C THR A 354 34.74 -12.97 -12.68
N LEU A 355 34.30 -14.24 -12.67
CA LEU A 355 35.02 -15.35 -12.02
C LEU A 355 36.22 -15.83 -12.85
N ASP A 356 37.32 -16.15 -12.18
CA ASP A 356 38.49 -16.75 -12.83
C ASP A 356 38.27 -18.26 -13.06
N ARG A 357 38.32 -18.69 -14.33
CA ARG A 357 38.05 -20.09 -14.72
C ARG A 357 39.09 -21.09 -14.21
N ALA A 358 40.30 -20.66 -13.88
CA ALA A 358 41.38 -21.51 -13.39
C ALA A 358 41.36 -21.61 -11.85
N GLU A 359 41.10 -20.50 -11.16
CA GLU A 359 41.12 -20.46 -9.68
C GLU A 359 39.77 -20.86 -9.06
N GLU A 360 38.64 -20.59 -9.74
CA GLU A 360 37.27 -20.80 -9.23
C GLU A 360 36.47 -21.82 -10.05
N ALA A 361 37.16 -22.83 -10.60
CA ALA A 361 36.58 -23.80 -11.53
C ALA A 361 35.33 -24.54 -11.00
N ALA A 362 35.21 -24.74 -9.68
CA ALA A 362 34.03 -25.35 -9.07
C ALA A 362 32.80 -24.44 -9.15
N HIS A 363 32.91 -23.20 -8.66
CA HIS A 363 31.83 -22.20 -8.71
C HIS A 363 31.38 -21.90 -10.14
N VAL A 364 32.34 -21.80 -11.07
CA VAL A 364 32.03 -21.59 -12.50
C VAL A 364 31.15 -22.72 -13.04
N ARG A 365 31.48 -23.99 -12.74
CA ARG A 365 30.70 -25.14 -13.19
C ARG A 365 29.30 -25.13 -12.56
N GLU A 366 29.22 -24.96 -11.24
CA GLU A 366 27.96 -24.97 -10.49
C GLU A 366 26.99 -23.88 -10.98
N LEU A 367 27.49 -22.66 -11.16
CA LEU A 367 26.70 -21.54 -11.64
C LEU A 367 26.34 -21.68 -13.12
N THR A 368 27.19 -22.32 -13.93
CA THR A 368 26.88 -22.65 -15.33
C THR A 368 25.73 -23.66 -15.42
N ASP A 369 25.76 -24.72 -14.61
CA ASP A 369 24.71 -25.74 -14.58
C ASP A 369 23.37 -25.14 -14.08
N TRP A 370 23.43 -24.27 -13.07
CA TRP A 370 22.27 -23.55 -12.55
C TRP A 370 21.67 -22.59 -13.60
N LEU A 371 22.50 -21.81 -14.27
CA LEU A 371 22.07 -20.91 -15.34
C LEU A 371 21.43 -21.69 -16.50
N ALA A 372 22.03 -22.81 -16.92
CA ALA A 372 21.46 -23.68 -17.94
C ALA A 372 20.08 -24.23 -17.54
N ARG A 373 19.84 -24.46 -16.26
CA ARG A 373 18.52 -24.85 -15.73
C ARG A 373 17.52 -23.68 -15.76
N LEU A 374 17.95 -22.48 -15.40
CA LEU A 374 17.11 -21.27 -15.50
C LEU A 374 16.71 -20.99 -16.94
N GLU A 375 17.63 -21.15 -17.90
CA GLU A 375 17.40 -20.93 -19.34
C GLU A 375 16.36 -21.88 -19.95
N GLN A 376 16.05 -23.02 -19.32
CA GLN A 376 15.00 -23.94 -19.76
C GLN A 376 13.58 -23.42 -19.46
N VAL A 377 13.46 -22.50 -18.50
CA VAL A 377 12.20 -21.83 -18.20
C VAL A 377 12.07 -20.62 -19.13
N PRO A 378 10.88 -20.33 -19.68
CA PRO A 378 10.66 -19.10 -20.44
C PRO A 378 11.17 -17.88 -19.66
N GLY A 379 12.02 -17.09 -20.33
CA GLY A 379 12.65 -15.92 -19.73
C GLY A 379 11.63 -14.90 -19.25
N ILE A 380 11.84 -14.39 -18.05
CA ILE A 380 11.19 -13.18 -17.58
C ILE A 380 12.19 -12.05 -17.74
N ASP A 381 11.71 -10.92 -18.24
CA ASP A 381 12.43 -9.65 -18.15
C ASP A 381 12.19 -9.05 -16.75
N GLU A 382 13.12 -9.26 -15.82
CA GLU A 382 12.99 -8.72 -14.46
C GLU A 382 12.96 -7.20 -14.45
N GLN A 383 13.65 -6.53 -15.39
CA GLN A 383 13.68 -5.08 -15.49
C GLN A 383 12.31 -4.51 -15.90
N CYS A 384 11.68 -5.11 -16.90
CA CYS A 384 10.31 -4.76 -17.33
C CYS A 384 9.30 -4.99 -16.19
N ARG A 385 9.47 -6.04 -15.38
CA ARG A 385 8.62 -6.26 -14.22
C ARG A 385 8.84 -5.23 -13.13
N LEU A 386 10.10 -4.93 -12.81
CA LEU A 386 10.43 -3.89 -11.84
C LEU A 386 9.78 -2.57 -12.25
N GLN A 387 9.84 -2.17 -13.54
CA GLN A 387 9.18 -0.97 -14.06
C GLN A 387 7.67 -0.94 -13.79
N GLY A 388 6.99 -2.09 -13.82
CA GLY A 388 5.57 -2.22 -13.51
C GLY A 388 5.22 -2.13 -12.02
N THR A 389 6.20 -2.11 -11.11
CA THR A 389 5.99 -2.03 -9.66
C THR A 389 5.97 -0.59 -9.14
N PRO A 390 5.42 -0.32 -7.93
CA PRO A 390 5.53 0.98 -7.27
C PRO A 390 6.98 1.48 -7.16
N SER A 391 7.92 0.61 -6.76
CA SER A 391 9.35 0.97 -6.73
C SER A 391 9.86 1.37 -8.11
N GLY A 392 9.47 0.64 -9.16
CA GLY A 392 9.80 0.97 -10.56
C GLY A 392 9.37 2.38 -10.98
N GLN A 393 8.16 2.77 -10.61
CA GLN A 393 7.63 4.10 -10.87
C GLN A 393 8.44 5.20 -10.17
N VAL A 394 8.86 4.97 -8.92
CA VAL A 394 9.75 5.88 -8.19
C VAL A 394 11.08 6.03 -8.91
N ILE A 395 11.65 4.91 -9.37
CA ILE A 395 12.93 4.89 -10.09
C ILE A 395 12.83 5.68 -11.40
N GLU A 396 11.75 5.48 -12.15
CA GLU A 396 11.47 6.23 -13.38
C GLU A 396 11.30 7.72 -13.10
N ALA A 397 10.59 8.09 -12.02
CA ALA A 397 10.44 9.49 -11.61
C ALA A 397 11.77 10.15 -11.26
N ILE A 398 12.66 9.47 -10.54
CA ILE A 398 14.02 9.95 -10.25
C ILE A 398 14.81 10.14 -11.54
N ALA A 399 14.74 9.17 -12.46
CA ALA A 399 15.45 9.24 -13.75
C ALA A 399 14.95 10.42 -14.59
N ALA A 400 13.63 10.64 -14.64
CA ALA A 400 13.01 11.76 -15.34
C ALA A 400 13.34 13.13 -14.74
N ALA A 401 13.66 13.20 -13.44
CA ALA A 401 14.10 14.40 -12.74
C ALA A 401 15.63 14.60 -12.73
N THR A 402 16.39 13.65 -13.28
CA THR A 402 17.85 13.76 -13.34
C THR A 402 18.28 14.33 -14.69
N PRO A 403 18.98 15.49 -14.73
CA PRO A 403 19.50 16.03 -15.97
C PRO A 403 20.43 15.06 -16.69
N ASP A 404 20.34 15.03 -18.02
CA ASP A 404 21.30 14.30 -18.86
C ASP A 404 22.71 14.93 -18.78
N GLU A 405 23.69 14.32 -19.46
CA GLU A 405 25.07 14.81 -19.43
C GLU A 405 25.19 16.28 -19.85
N ALA A 406 24.46 16.68 -20.90
CA ALA A 406 24.50 18.04 -21.41
C ALA A 406 23.89 19.05 -20.42
N GLY A 407 22.76 18.69 -19.80
CA GLY A 407 22.12 19.42 -18.72
C GLY A 407 23.04 19.57 -17.51
N ARG A 408 23.64 18.47 -17.06
CA ARG A 408 24.61 18.47 -15.95
C ARG A 408 25.79 19.40 -16.22
N GLN A 409 26.42 19.33 -17.39
CA GLN A 409 27.55 20.19 -17.73
C GLN A 409 27.17 21.68 -17.77
N ARG A 410 25.94 22.00 -18.20
CA ARG A 410 25.39 23.36 -18.18
C ARG A 410 25.24 23.88 -16.75
N VAL A 411 24.67 23.07 -15.86
CA VAL A 411 24.52 23.41 -14.43
C VAL A 411 25.89 23.61 -13.76
N LEU A 412 26.84 22.69 -13.97
CA LEU A 412 28.18 22.82 -13.41
C LEU A 412 28.90 24.08 -13.92
N ARG A 413 28.69 24.47 -15.19
CA ARG A 413 29.25 25.72 -15.74
C ARG A 413 28.63 26.96 -15.10
N TYR A 414 27.32 26.95 -14.87
CA TYR A 414 26.63 28.03 -14.16
C TYR A 414 27.13 28.16 -12.72
N LEU A 415 27.21 27.06 -11.96
CA LEU A 415 27.73 27.06 -10.59
C LEU A 415 29.21 27.49 -10.52
N GLY A 416 29.99 27.27 -11.59
CA GLY A 416 31.34 27.79 -11.71
C GLY A 416 31.41 29.32 -11.84
N LYS A 417 30.36 29.96 -12.39
CA LYS A 417 30.23 31.43 -12.47
C LYS A 417 29.53 32.02 -11.24
N HIS A 418 28.60 31.27 -10.65
CA HIS A 418 27.75 31.64 -9.53
C HIS A 418 27.93 30.63 -8.38
N PRO A 419 28.99 30.76 -7.57
CA PRO A 419 29.28 29.77 -6.54
C PRO A 419 28.26 29.84 -5.41
N ALA A 420 27.53 28.74 -5.20
CA ALA A 420 26.68 28.55 -4.04
C ALA A 420 27.49 28.43 -2.74
N GLU A 421 26.84 28.69 -1.59
CA GLU A 421 27.45 28.46 -0.29
C GLU A 421 27.81 26.98 -0.08
N GLN A 422 28.94 26.69 0.58
CA GLN A 422 29.41 25.32 0.78
C GLN A 422 28.49 24.54 1.74
N ILE A 423 28.16 23.31 1.34
CA ILE A 423 27.39 22.33 2.14
C ILE A 423 28.35 21.37 2.85
N ALA A 424 28.07 21.07 4.11
CA ALA A 424 28.67 19.95 4.84
C ALA A 424 27.70 18.76 4.90
N PHE A 425 28.07 17.63 4.30
CA PHE A 425 27.39 16.36 4.52
C PHE A 425 28.02 15.67 5.72
N VAL A 426 27.22 15.44 6.76
CA VAL A 426 27.65 14.76 7.99
C VAL A 426 27.08 13.35 7.98
N VAL A 427 27.94 12.36 7.73
CA VAL A 427 27.57 10.96 7.60
C VAL A 427 27.79 10.23 8.93
N LEU A 428 26.73 9.61 9.45
CA LEU A 428 26.73 8.78 10.65
C LEU A 428 26.95 7.32 10.24
N ASP A 429 28.10 6.77 10.60
CA ASP A 429 28.44 5.34 10.41
C ASP A 429 28.60 4.68 11.79
N LEU A 430 27.47 4.51 12.48
CA LEU A 430 27.43 3.96 13.83
C LEU A 430 27.52 2.43 13.84
N GLU A 431 27.17 1.78 12.72
CA GLU A 431 27.22 0.32 12.55
C GLU A 431 28.58 -0.17 12.05
N ASN A 432 29.48 0.75 11.67
CA ASN A 432 30.77 0.45 11.07
C ASN A 432 30.62 -0.35 9.76
N ASP A 433 29.72 0.12 8.89
CA ASP A 433 29.45 -0.47 7.58
C ASP A 433 30.19 0.33 6.50
N ASP A 434 31.35 -0.20 6.09
CA ASP A 434 32.17 0.41 5.06
C ASP A 434 31.50 0.37 3.67
N GLN A 435 30.61 -0.59 3.40
CA GLN A 435 29.91 -0.70 2.11
C GLN A 435 28.80 0.35 2.01
N ALA A 436 27.99 0.48 3.07
CA ALA A 436 26.98 1.52 3.15
C ALA A 436 27.62 2.92 3.06
N LEU A 437 28.74 3.14 3.75
CA LEU A 437 29.49 4.39 3.66
C LEU A 437 30.00 4.68 2.24
N GLN A 438 30.51 3.65 1.55
CA GLN A 438 30.98 3.77 0.18
C GLN A 438 29.84 4.12 -0.78
N ALA A 439 28.65 3.52 -0.63
CA ALA A 439 27.47 3.85 -1.43
C ALA A 439 27.08 5.34 -1.31
N THR A 440 27.11 5.89 -0.09
CA THR A 440 26.90 7.33 0.14
C THR A 440 27.94 8.17 -0.57
N PHE A 441 29.23 7.80 -0.52
CA PHE A 441 30.30 8.52 -1.21
C PHE A 441 30.15 8.50 -2.73
N ASP A 442 29.87 7.33 -3.31
CA ASP A 442 29.72 7.19 -4.76
C ASP A 442 28.54 8.01 -5.28
N SER A 443 27.43 8.07 -4.54
CA SER A 443 26.28 8.92 -4.90
C SER A 443 26.62 10.40 -4.95
N LEU A 444 27.37 10.91 -3.95
CA LEU A 444 27.80 12.30 -3.90
C LEU A 444 28.75 12.62 -5.06
N LEU A 445 29.72 11.75 -5.34
CA LEU A 445 30.68 11.93 -6.42
C LEU A 445 30.01 11.88 -7.81
N ALA A 446 29.00 11.02 -7.98
CA ALA A 446 28.25 10.90 -9.23
C ALA A 446 27.54 12.20 -9.66
N SER A 447 27.21 13.08 -8.71
CA SER A 447 26.62 14.41 -8.99
C SER A 447 27.56 15.35 -9.75
N GLY A 448 28.88 15.15 -9.62
CA GLY A 448 29.91 16.05 -10.17
C GLY A 448 30.12 17.35 -9.39
N ILE A 449 29.39 17.58 -8.30
CA ILE A 449 29.55 18.76 -7.43
C ILE A 449 30.88 18.66 -6.68
N ARG A 450 31.58 19.78 -6.53
CA ARG A 450 32.91 19.83 -5.89
C ARG A 450 33.00 20.76 -4.68
N ASN A 451 32.03 21.66 -4.51
CA ASN A 451 32.00 22.60 -3.38
C ASN A 451 31.24 22.02 -2.18
N PHE A 452 31.80 20.98 -1.59
CA PHE A 452 31.23 20.34 -0.41
C PHE A 452 32.31 20.00 0.61
N LYS A 453 31.86 19.69 1.82
CA LYS A 453 32.65 19.07 2.86
C LYS A 453 31.98 17.79 3.34
N LEU A 454 32.77 16.77 3.63
CA LEU A 454 32.30 15.48 4.09
C LEU A 454 32.87 15.20 5.48
N LEU A 455 31.99 15.09 6.47
CA LEU A 455 32.34 14.76 7.85
C LEU A 455 31.76 13.40 8.17
N VAL A 456 32.57 12.45 8.61
CA VAL A 456 32.12 11.10 8.96
C VAL A 456 32.30 10.87 10.46
N LEU A 457 31.21 10.58 11.14
CA LEU A 457 31.23 10.11 12.54
C LEU A 457 31.15 8.58 12.51
N LYS A 458 32.29 7.91 12.71
CA LYS A 458 32.42 6.45 12.57
C LYS A 458 32.62 5.77 13.91
N ALA A 459 31.84 4.73 14.21
CA ALA A 459 32.01 3.95 15.44
C ALA A 459 33.29 3.10 15.44
N GLY A 460 33.66 2.57 14.27
CA GLY A 460 34.89 1.80 14.07
C GLY A 460 36.14 2.65 13.84
N LYS A 461 37.24 1.97 13.53
CA LYS A 461 38.52 2.63 13.28
C LYS A 461 38.45 3.37 11.93
N PRO A 462 38.76 4.68 11.87
CA PRO A 462 38.83 5.40 10.61
C PRO A 462 39.86 4.78 9.66
N PRO A 463 39.57 4.75 8.34
CA PRO A 463 40.50 4.19 7.35
C PRO A 463 41.76 5.06 7.17
N ALA A 464 41.64 6.36 7.46
CA ALA A 464 42.74 7.32 7.38
C ALA A 464 42.68 8.34 8.52
N ILE A 465 43.85 8.87 8.90
CA ILE A 465 43.96 10.00 9.81
C ILE A 465 43.71 11.27 8.99
N THR A 466 42.70 12.04 9.35
CA THR A 466 42.28 13.27 8.65
C THR A 466 42.11 14.40 9.65
N THR A 467 42.04 15.64 9.15
CA THR A 467 41.89 16.85 9.94
C THR A 467 40.67 17.65 9.51
N PRO A 468 40.16 18.59 10.34
CA PRO A 468 39.10 19.50 9.94
C PRO A 468 39.44 20.41 8.75
N ARG A 469 40.66 20.39 8.20
CA ARG A 469 41.02 21.17 7.00
C ARG A 469 40.80 20.37 5.71
N ASP A 470 40.76 19.05 5.82
CA ASP A 470 40.57 18.17 4.68
C ASP A 470 39.10 18.20 4.23
N THR A 471 38.87 17.94 2.93
CA THR A 471 37.51 17.83 2.37
C THR A 471 36.74 16.70 3.02
N LEU A 472 37.42 15.56 3.25
CA LEU A 472 36.90 14.41 3.99
C LEU A 472 37.56 14.37 5.36
N HIS A 473 36.74 14.42 6.41
CA HIS A 473 37.19 14.34 7.79
C HIS A 473 36.47 13.23 8.54
N PHE A 474 37.23 12.30 9.11
CA PHE A 474 36.74 11.25 10.00
C PHE A 474 36.93 11.64 11.47
N ILE A 475 35.89 11.41 12.25
CA ILE A 475 35.92 11.46 13.71
C ILE A 475 35.46 10.10 14.23
N GLN A 476 36.31 9.46 15.03
CA GLN A 476 35.92 8.23 15.70
C GLN A 476 34.98 8.56 16.86
N VAL A 477 33.83 7.90 16.89
CA VAL A 477 32.77 8.10 17.89
C VAL A 477 32.32 6.77 18.48
N SER A 478 31.36 6.83 19.39
CA SER A 478 30.60 5.69 19.92
C SER A 478 29.13 6.10 20.02
N ASP A 479 28.25 5.13 20.20
CA ASP A 479 26.81 5.38 20.38
C ASP A 479 26.52 6.44 21.49
N SER A 480 27.33 6.45 22.55
CA SER A 480 27.12 7.34 23.70
C SER A 480 27.59 8.79 23.51
N ASN A 481 28.44 9.09 22.53
CA ASN A 481 29.13 10.40 22.45
C ASN A 481 29.14 11.03 21.05
N TRP A 482 28.51 10.40 20.06
CA TRP A 482 28.53 10.91 18.69
C TRP A 482 27.85 12.28 18.57
N VAL A 483 26.75 12.53 19.30
CA VAL A 483 26.07 13.84 19.31
C VAL A 483 26.97 14.94 19.89
N THR A 484 27.72 14.63 20.95
CA THR A 484 28.69 15.58 21.53
C THR A 484 29.77 15.94 20.50
N HIS A 485 30.29 14.94 19.78
CA HIS A 485 31.29 15.17 18.72
C HIS A 485 30.69 15.89 17.51
N LEU A 486 29.44 15.61 17.13
CA LEU A 486 28.70 16.36 16.12
C LEU A 486 28.65 17.85 16.50
N ASN A 487 28.20 18.18 17.71
CA ASN A 487 28.13 19.56 18.19
C ASN A 487 29.50 20.24 18.22
N GLN A 488 30.57 19.54 18.56
CA GLN A 488 31.94 20.06 18.50
C GLN A 488 32.38 20.33 17.06
N ALA A 489 32.08 19.43 16.13
CA ALA A 489 32.42 19.56 14.72
C ALA A 489 31.64 20.71 14.07
N VAL A 490 30.34 20.85 14.34
CA VAL A 490 29.50 21.95 13.83
C VAL A 490 30.08 23.32 14.17
N ARG A 491 30.69 23.49 15.35
CA ARG A 491 31.38 24.75 15.71
C ARG A 491 32.59 25.05 14.83
N GLN A 492 33.25 24.04 14.28
CA GLN A 492 34.47 24.15 13.51
C GLN A 492 34.26 24.06 11.99
N LEU A 493 33.07 23.62 11.53
CA LEU A 493 32.76 23.50 10.11
C LEU A 493 32.85 24.87 9.40
N PRO A 494 33.58 25.00 8.29
CA PRO A 494 33.60 26.23 7.50
C PRO A 494 32.33 26.42 6.66
N SER A 495 31.58 25.34 6.43
CA SER A 495 30.36 25.29 5.61
C SER A 495 29.24 26.13 6.21
N ALA A 496 28.46 26.79 5.34
CA ALA A 496 27.30 27.58 5.76
C ALA A 496 26.09 26.69 6.05
N TRP A 497 25.98 25.59 5.32
CA TRP A 497 24.89 24.62 5.42
C TRP A 497 25.40 23.26 5.88
N LEU A 498 24.54 22.51 6.55
CA LEU A 498 24.80 21.12 6.90
C LEU A 498 23.57 20.24 6.65
N MET A 499 23.83 18.98 6.33
CA MET A 499 22.83 17.92 6.20
C MET A 499 23.35 16.67 6.92
N LEU A 500 22.49 16.05 7.72
CA LEU A 500 22.79 14.76 8.34
C LEU A 500 22.40 13.63 7.38
N LEU A 501 23.25 12.62 7.29
CA LEU A 501 23.04 11.40 6.52
C LEU A 501 23.43 10.20 7.38
N SER A 502 22.78 9.07 7.21
CA SER A 502 23.28 7.77 7.66
C SER A 502 24.17 7.16 6.58
N ALA A 503 25.14 6.34 6.98
CA ALA A 503 25.84 5.49 6.03
C ALA A 503 24.83 4.60 5.29
N GLY A 504 24.89 4.60 3.95
CA GLY A 504 23.92 3.91 3.09
C GLY A 504 22.89 4.85 2.45
N ASP A 505 22.69 6.05 2.98
CA ASP A 505 21.85 7.05 2.33
C ASP A 505 22.47 7.45 0.98
N VAL A 506 21.65 7.53 -0.07
CA VAL A 506 22.06 7.82 -1.44
C VAL A 506 21.57 9.21 -1.85
N LEU A 507 22.50 10.11 -2.17
CA LEU A 507 22.19 11.44 -2.70
C LEU A 507 21.84 11.36 -4.18
N LEU A 508 20.69 11.93 -4.54
CA LEU A 508 20.20 11.94 -5.91
C LEU A 508 20.83 13.11 -6.69
N ALA A 509 21.51 12.80 -7.80
CA ALA A 509 22.24 13.79 -8.58
C ALA A 509 21.34 14.93 -9.09
N GLY A 510 20.13 14.62 -9.57
CA GLY A 510 19.15 15.63 -10.01
C GLY A 510 18.80 16.62 -8.91
N GLY A 511 18.34 16.12 -7.76
CA GLY A 511 17.99 16.95 -6.60
C GLY A 511 19.17 17.75 -6.05
N LEU A 512 20.38 17.17 -6.04
CA LEU A 512 21.57 17.85 -5.53
C LEU A 512 22.03 19.01 -6.44
N LEU A 513 21.94 18.83 -7.76
CA LEU A 513 22.21 19.88 -8.74
C LEU A 513 21.17 21.00 -8.63
N ARG A 514 19.89 20.65 -8.51
CA ARG A 514 18.79 21.60 -8.30
C ARG A 514 19.00 22.42 -7.02
N LEU A 515 19.25 21.74 -5.90
CA LEU A 515 19.54 22.37 -4.60
C LEU A 515 20.72 23.34 -4.70
N SER A 516 21.78 22.96 -5.39
CA SER A 516 22.96 23.82 -5.56
C SER A 516 22.65 25.10 -6.33
N VAL A 517 21.74 25.06 -7.31
CA VAL A 517 21.29 26.25 -8.04
C VAL A 517 20.41 27.13 -7.14
N GLU A 518 19.44 26.55 -6.44
CA GLU A 518 18.55 27.27 -5.52
C GLU A 518 19.32 27.99 -4.40
N LEU A 519 20.40 27.39 -3.89
CA LEU A 519 21.23 27.99 -2.84
C LEU A 519 22.00 29.25 -3.27
N VAL A 520 22.10 29.56 -4.56
CA VAL A 520 22.70 30.82 -5.04
C VAL A 520 21.85 32.02 -4.63
N ASP A 521 20.52 31.86 -4.63
CA ASP A 521 19.53 32.94 -4.44
C ASP A 521 18.68 32.78 -3.17
N ALA A 522 19.08 31.94 -2.21
CA ALA A 522 18.30 31.62 -1.01
C ALA A 522 18.83 32.23 0.33
N PRO A 523 18.89 33.56 0.51
CA PRO A 523 19.40 34.16 1.75
C PRO A 523 18.40 34.14 2.92
N ALA A 524 17.11 33.89 2.68
CA ALA A 524 16.06 34.13 3.68
C ALA A 524 15.72 32.93 4.58
N CYS A 525 15.84 31.70 4.10
CA CYS A 525 15.47 30.49 4.86
C CYS A 525 16.61 29.98 5.75
N GLN A 526 16.24 29.27 6.83
CA GLN A 526 17.16 28.66 7.78
C GLN A 526 17.24 27.14 7.64
N ALA A 527 16.20 26.51 7.10
CA ALA A 527 16.14 25.08 6.87
C ALA A 527 15.36 24.79 5.59
N ILE A 528 15.84 23.85 4.77
CA ILE A 528 15.23 23.45 3.51
C ILE A 528 14.97 21.94 3.57
N ALA A 529 13.72 21.55 3.42
CA ALA A 529 13.31 20.18 3.16
C ALA A 529 13.33 19.90 1.65
N ALA A 530 13.55 18.65 1.29
CA ALA A 530 13.32 18.17 -0.07
C ALA A 530 12.38 16.95 -0.02
N ASN A 531 11.93 16.47 -1.18
CA ASN A 531 11.29 15.16 -1.24
C ASN A 531 12.34 14.07 -0.98
N GLU A 532 11.88 12.94 -0.45
CA GLU A 532 12.72 11.81 -0.07
C GLU A 532 12.16 10.54 -0.69
N VAL A 533 13.01 9.54 -0.88
CA VAL A 533 12.57 8.16 -1.13
C VAL A 533 12.99 7.32 0.05
N GLN A 534 12.05 6.58 0.63
CA GLN A 534 12.30 5.70 1.76
C GLN A 534 12.38 4.25 1.30
N ARG A 535 13.46 3.58 1.70
CA ARG A 535 13.60 2.13 1.57
C ARG A 535 12.98 1.46 2.79
N ASP A 536 12.09 0.49 2.57
CA ASP A 536 11.52 -0.29 3.67
C ASP A 536 12.41 -1.49 4.04
N GLY A 537 12.05 -2.19 5.12
CA GLY A 537 12.80 -3.37 5.60
C GLY A 537 12.83 -4.56 4.64
N GLU A 538 12.06 -4.54 3.55
CA GLU A 538 12.11 -5.54 2.46
C GLU A 538 12.91 -5.03 1.25
N GLY A 539 13.43 -3.80 1.30
CA GLY A 539 14.23 -3.18 0.25
C GLY A 539 13.43 -2.41 -0.81
N ARG A 540 12.10 -2.31 -0.67
CA ARG A 540 11.22 -1.58 -1.62
C ARG A 540 11.35 -0.08 -1.43
N LEU A 541 11.10 0.67 -2.50
CA LEU A 541 11.17 2.13 -2.50
C LEU A 541 9.78 2.74 -2.41
N HIS A 542 9.63 3.69 -1.49
CA HIS A 542 8.42 4.46 -1.27
C HIS A 542 8.72 5.93 -1.48
N SER A 543 7.95 6.61 -2.33
CA SER A 543 8.06 8.06 -2.47
C SER A 543 7.53 8.79 -1.23
N VAL A 544 8.27 9.80 -0.79
CA VAL A 544 7.86 10.75 0.24
C VAL A 544 7.87 12.15 -0.38
N GLU A 545 6.77 12.46 -1.06
CA GLU A 545 6.49 13.79 -1.59
C GLU A 545 5.99 14.68 -0.46
N ARG A 546 6.89 15.45 0.15
CA ARG A 546 6.55 16.29 1.30
C ARG A 546 5.67 17.46 0.83
N PRO A 547 4.51 17.70 1.44
CA PRO A 547 3.61 18.79 1.04
C PRO A 547 4.10 20.10 1.66
N GLY A 548 5.23 20.61 1.15
CA GLY A 548 5.87 21.80 1.70
C GLY A 548 6.47 21.59 3.09
N ALA A 549 6.70 22.69 3.80
CA ALA A 549 7.18 22.71 5.18
C ALA A 549 6.03 22.70 6.20
N ASP A 550 5.10 21.74 6.06
CA ASP A 550 3.91 21.65 6.90
C ASP A 550 4.24 21.27 8.36
N LEU A 551 3.93 22.16 9.30
CA LEU A 551 4.21 21.97 10.72
C LEU A 551 3.35 20.88 11.36
N ASP A 552 2.11 20.72 10.92
CA ASP A 552 1.21 19.71 11.48
C ASP A 552 1.67 18.32 11.08
N LEU A 553 2.11 18.14 9.84
CA LEU A 553 2.76 16.92 9.39
C LEU A 553 4.14 16.71 10.02
N LEU A 554 4.92 17.76 10.28
CA LEU A 554 6.17 17.63 11.03
C LEU A 554 5.93 17.09 12.45
N ARG A 555 4.79 17.46 13.07
CA ARG A 555 4.39 16.97 14.40
C ARG A 555 3.74 15.59 14.36
N SER A 556 2.90 15.30 13.36
CA SER A 556 2.13 14.05 13.29
C SER A 556 2.82 12.93 12.53
N GLN A 557 3.73 13.25 11.60
CA GLN A 557 4.42 12.29 10.73
C GLN A 557 5.94 12.53 10.75
N PRO A 558 6.60 12.49 11.92
CA PRO A 558 8.02 12.82 12.05
C PRO A 558 8.93 11.91 11.21
N GLY A 559 8.59 10.61 11.09
CA GLY A 559 9.32 9.66 10.25
C GLY A 559 9.29 9.97 8.75
N LEU A 560 8.37 10.83 8.28
CA LEU A 560 8.27 11.28 6.89
C LEU A 560 8.80 12.70 6.70
N MET A 561 8.71 13.54 7.73
CA MET A 561 8.88 14.98 7.61
C MET A 561 10.17 15.52 8.21
N SER A 562 10.82 14.82 9.14
CA SER A 562 11.89 15.42 9.96
C SER A 562 13.32 15.12 9.51
N ARG A 563 13.52 14.21 8.55
CA ARG A 563 14.85 13.72 8.16
C ARG A 563 15.45 14.45 6.98
N HIS A 564 16.79 14.45 6.91
CA HIS A 564 17.58 14.95 5.78
C HIS A 564 17.33 16.42 5.43
N TRP A 565 17.09 17.25 6.45
CA TRP A 565 16.95 18.69 6.22
C TRP A 565 18.32 19.32 5.98
N LEU A 566 18.39 20.22 5.01
CA LEU A 566 19.53 21.12 4.88
C LEU A 566 19.31 22.30 5.84
N VAL A 567 20.15 22.44 6.87
CA VAL A 567 20.01 23.49 7.89
C VAL A 567 21.20 24.44 7.90
N ARG A 568 20.95 25.73 8.14
CA ARG A 568 22.02 26.73 8.29
C ARG A 568 22.80 26.43 9.56
N ARG A 569 24.13 26.34 9.43
CA ARG A 569 25.05 26.13 10.54
C ARG A 569 24.86 27.15 11.65
N GLN A 570 24.65 28.42 11.28
CA GLN A 570 24.47 29.49 12.26
C GLN A 570 23.19 29.28 13.09
N ALA A 571 22.08 28.86 12.46
CA ALA A 571 20.84 28.55 13.18
C ALA A 571 21.03 27.42 14.20
N VAL A 572 21.79 26.38 13.84
CA VAL A 572 22.14 25.29 14.78
C VAL A 572 22.94 25.82 15.97
N LEU A 573 23.93 26.69 15.73
CA LEU A 573 24.74 27.28 16.79
C LEU A 573 23.94 28.20 17.71
N ASP A 574 23.07 29.04 17.14
CA ASP A 574 22.23 29.98 17.87
C ASP A 574 21.22 29.27 18.78
N LEU A 575 20.75 28.09 18.36
CA LEU A 575 19.90 27.20 19.16
C LEU A 575 20.66 26.34 20.18
N GLY A 576 21.99 26.48 20.28
CA GLY A 576 22.84 25.75 21.22
C GLY A 576 23.27 24.36 20.77
N GLY A 577 23.03 23.99 19.51
CA GLY A 577 23.35 22.69 18.93
C GLY A 577 22.21 21.67 18.99
N TYR A 578 22.55 20.42 18.74
CA TYR A 578 21.66 19.27 18.81
C TYR A 578 21.52 18.75 20.24
N SER A 579 20.32 18.29 20.61
CA SER A 579 20.07 17.72 21.93
C SER A 579 20.64 16.31 22.05
N GLU A 580 21.33 16.01 23.16
CA GLU A 580 21.85 14.67 23.43
C GLU A 580 20.80 13.72 24.04
N THR A 581 19.61 14.24 24.40
CA THR A 581 18.57 13.47 25.13
C THR A 581 17.71 12.59 24.24
N CYS A 582 17.49 13.01 22.98
CA CYS A 582 16.65 12.33 22.00
C CYS A 582 17.46 12.22 20.71
N ARG A 583 18.25 11.14 20.61
CA ARG A 583 19.25 10.95 19.56
C ARG A 583 18.63 10.44 18.26
N GLU A 584 17.52 9.72 18.35
CA GLU A 584 16.76 9.24 17.19
C GLU A 584 15.95 10.39 16.58
N ALA A 585 15.32 11.23 17.42
CA ALA A 585 14.52 12.39 16.98
C ALA A 585 15.32 13.72 16.92
N LEU A 586 16.61 13.63 16.63
CA LEU A 586 17.57 14.75 16.71
C LEU A 586 17.21 15.92 15.78
N GLU A 587 16.90 15.60 14.52
CA GLU A 587 16.54 16.59 13.50
C GLU A 587 15.17 17.21 13.82
N LEU A 588 14.19 16.40 14.23
CA LEU A 588 12.87 16.89 14.65
C LEU A 588 12.97 17.92 15.78
N ASP A 589 13.76 17.63 16.83
CA ASP A 589 13.91 18.54 17.96
C ASP A 589 14.53 19.88 17.53
N LEU A 590 15.55 19.84 16.66
CA LEU A 590 16.16 21.05 16.11
C LEU A 590 15.15 21.86 15.29
N LEU A 591 14.39 21.23 14.41
CA LEU A 591 13.40 21.88 13.55
C LEU A 591 12.28 22.54 14.37
N LEU A 592 11.76 21.85 15.40
CA LEU A 592 10.75 22.42 16.28
C LEU A 592 11.30 23.59 17.10
N ARG A 593 12.54 23.50 17.62
CA ARG A 593 13.20 24.64 18.29
C ARG A 593 13.43 25.82 17.35
N LEU A 594 13.72 25.56 16.07
CA LEU A 594 13.87 26.59 15.05
C LEU A 594 12.54 27.31 14.79
N VAL A 595 11.44 26.57 14.66
CA VAL A 595 10.08 27.12 14.53
C VAL A 595 9.69 27.92 15.79
N GLU A 596 10.00 27.42 16.98
CA GLU A 596 9.78 28.13 18.25
C GLU A 596 10.51 29.49 18.29
N ALA A 597 11.73 29.56 17.73
CA ALA A 597 12.58 30.75 17.78
C ALA A 597 12.32 31.75 16.64
N GLN A 598 12.04 31.27 15.42
CA GLN A 598 12.00 32.10 14.20
C GLN A 598 10.68 31.99 13.42
N GLY A 599 9.73 31.18 13.87
CA GLY A 599 8.46 30.95 13.19
C GLY A 599 8.56 30.03 11.96
N LEU A 600 7.41 29.72 11.38
CA LEU A 600 7.30 28.74 10.28
C LEU A 600 7.97 29.22 8.99
N SER A 601 8.04 30.53 8.76
CA SER A 601 8.70 31.13 7.59
C SER A 601 10.21 30.90 7.53
N SER A 602 10.82 30.35 8.58
CA SER A 602 12.22 29.93 8.56
C SER A 602 12.46 28.62 7.80
N LEU A 603 11.39 27.85 7.55
CA LEU A 603 11.43 26.59 6.82
C LEU A 603 11.04 26.81 5.35
N ALA A 604 11.74 26.13 4.46
CA ALA A 604 11.44 26.10 3.03
C ALA A 604 11.39 24.65 2.53
N HIS A 605 10.83 24.45 1.34
CA HIS A 605 10.74 23.13 0.70
C HIS A 605 11.11 23.22 -0.78
N MET A 606 11.86 22.23 -1.24
CA MET A 606 12.20 21.98 -2.63
C MET A 606 11.47 20.70 -3.09
N ALA A 607 10.60 20.81 -4.09
CA ALA A 607 9.75 19.72 -4.56
C ALA A 607 10.46 18.69 -5.48
N ASP A 608 11.73 18.40 -5.20
CA ASP A 608 12.56 17.42 -5.92
C ASP A 608 13.08 16.35 -4.95
N TYR A 609 13.24 15.12 -5.44
CA TYR A 609 13.84 14.05 -4.66
C TYR A 609 15.33 14.31 -4.45
N LEU A 610 15.77 14.34 -3.19
CA LEU A 610 17.16 14.63 -2.84
C LEU A 610 17.92 13.43 -2.27
N VAL A 611 17.26 12.59 -1.48
CA VAL A 611 17.87 11.45 -0.77
C VAL A 611 17.01 10.21 -0.93
N ILE A 612 17.65 9.07 -1.19
CA ILE A 612 17.10 7.75 -0.85
C ILE A 612 17.68 7.37 0.51
N GLY A 613 16.83 7.24 1.51
CA GLY A 613 17.23 6.83 2.86
C GLY A 613 16.40 5.67 3.37
N GLU A 614 16.77 5.11 4.51
CA GLU A 614 15.98 4.06 5.17
C GLU A 614 14.69 4.61 5.77
N GLN A 615 13.63 3.83 5.85
CA GLN A 615 12.41 4.21 6.55
C GLN A 615 12.69 4.47 8.04
N GLY A 616 11.96 5.41 8.65
CA GLY A 616 12.07 5.72 10.08
C GLY A 616 11.84 4.49 10.97
N SER A 617 12.61 4.39 12.06
CA SER A 617 12.52 3.29 13.03
C SER A 617 11.39 3.52 14.04
N SER A 618 10.96 2.47 14.75
CA SER A 618 10.03 2.62 15.88
C SER A 618 10.63 3.45 17.03
N ALA A 619 11.95 3.44 17.18
CA ALA A 619 12.66 4.24 18.18
C ALA A 619 12.53 5.75 17.90
N LEU A 620 12.53 6.14 16.61
CA LEU A 620 12.25 7.51 16.19
C LEU A 620 10.87 7.96 16.66
N ASP A 621 9.82 7.15 16.47
CA ASP A 621 8.46 7.51 16.86
C ASP A 621 8.32 7.70 18.38
N GLU A 622 8.96 6.84 19.18
CA GLU A 622 8.97 6.94 20.64
C GLU A 622 9.63 8.22 21.15
N GLU A 623 10.78 8.59 20.57
CA GLU A 623 11.47 9.83 20.93
C GLU A 623 10.76 11.06 20.35
N ALA A 624 10.21 10.97 19.15
CA ALA A 624 9.45 12.04 18.52
C ALA A 624 8.24 12.43 19.37
N ALA A 625 7.53 11.46 19.97
CA ALA A 625 6.43 11.76 20.89
C ALA A 625 6.87 12.61 22.10
N LYS A 626 8.08 12.38 22.62
CA LYS A 626 8.66 13.17 23.73
C LYS A 626 9.03 14.58 23.25
N VAL A 627 9.67 14.68 22.09
CA VAL A 627 10.09 15.95 21.47
C VAL A 627 8.88 16.83 21.13
N VAL A 628 7.83 16.26 20.54
CA VAL A 628 6.56 16.96 20.27
C VAL A 628 5.90 17.37 21.59
N GLY A 629 5.91 16.51 22.62
CA GLY A 629 5.40 16.87 23.95
C GLY A 629 6.13 18.08 24.57
N ARG A 630 7.46 18.15 24.45
CA ARG A 630 8.28 19.31 24.85
C ARG A 630 7.84 20.56 24.08
N HIS A 631 7.79 20.47 22.74
CA HIS A 631 7.40 21.56 21.86
C HIS A 631 6.02 22.13 22.22
N LEU A 632 5.02 21.27 22.42
CA LEU A 632 3.66 21.68 22.79
C LEU A 632 3.63 22.33 24.18
N THR A 633 4.44 21.85 25.12
CA THR A 633 4.59 22.48 26.45
C THR A 633 5.19 23.87 26.33
N GLN A 634 6.19 24.06 25.45
CA GLN A 634 6.81 25.35 25.18
C GLN A 634 5.81 26.36 24.57
N LEU A 635 4.85 25.87 23.77
CA LEU A 635 3.74 26.66 23.24
C LEU A 635 2.62 26.92 24.26
N GLY A 636 2.71 26.36 25.47
CA GLY A 636 1.75 26.56 26.56
C GLY A 636 0.63 25.52 26.64
N TYR A 637 0.66 24.47 25.81
CA TYR A 637 -0.32 23.39 25.85
C TYR A 637 0.00 22.36 26.94
N ARG A 638 -1.04 21.72 27.47
CA ARG A 638 -0.92 20.52 28.33
C ARG A 638 -1.30 19.27 27.53
N ALA A 639 -0.77 19.20 26.31
CA ALA A 639 -1.18 18.23 25.32
C ALA A 639 -0.83 16.79 25.72
N GLN A 640 -1.57 15.84 25.16
CA GLN A 640 -1.25 14.42 25.19
C GLN A 640 -0.90 13.96 23.78
N VAL A 641 0.32 13.42 23.61
CA VAL A 641 0.78 12.83 22.36
C VAL A 641 0.68 11.31 22.47
N LYS A 642 0.11 10.65 21.45
CA LYS A 642 -0.05 9.20 21.38
C LYS A 642 0.50 8.68 20.06
N ILE A 643 1.21 7.56 20.09
CA ILE A 643 1.65 6.84 18.90
C ILE A 643 0.48 5.99 18.39
N GLN A 644 0.13 6.12 17.12
CA GLN A 644 -0.97 5.42 16.46
C GLN A 644 -0.47 4.54 15.31
N ALA A 645 0.45 3.61 15.58
CA ALA A 645 1.00 2.67 14.58
C ALA A 645 1.28 3.37 13.23
N ASN A 646 0.65 2.93 12.14
CA ASN A 646 0.85 3.46 10.78
C ASN A 646 0.27 4.88 10.56
N GLU A 647 -0.53 5.42 11.49
CA GLU A 647 -1.14 6.75 11.43
C GLU A 647 -0.24 7.85 12.03
N GLY A 648 0.95 7.49 12.53
CA GLY A 648 1.92 8.42 13.10
C GLY A 648 1.56 8.84 14.53
N LEU A 649 1.72 10.13 14.85
CA LEU A 649 1.44 10.71 16.16
C LEU A 649 0.10 11.45 16.16
N SER A 650 -0.75 11.13 17.13
CA SER A 650 -1.98 11.86 17.42
C SER A 650 -1.79 12.80 18.61
N ILE A 651 -2.30 14.02 18.46
CA ILE A 651 -2.15 15.11 19.42
C ILE A 651 -3.53 15.52 19.94
N ASP A 652 -3.74 15.38 21.24
CA ASP A 652 -4.86 16.01 21.95
C ASP A 652 -4.30 17.24 22.68
N TYR A 653 -4.63 18.44 22.21
CA TYR A 653 -4.09 19.70 22.76
C TYR A 653 -4.60 19.99 24.19
N ARG A 654 -5.67 19.30 24.63
CA ARG A 654 -6.32 19.48 25.94
C ARG A 654 -6.65 20.93 26.27
N HIS A 655 -7.33 21.58 25.34
CA HIS A 655 -7.87 22.93 25.52
C HIS A 655 -8.73 23.03 26.78
N SER A 656 -8.59 24.11 27.54
CA SER A 656 -9.35 24.32 28.77
C SER A 656 -10.80 24.75 28.52
N SER A 657 -11.10 25.30 27.35
CA SER A 657 -12.43 25.78 26.95
C SER A 657 -13.29 24.67 26.37
N THR A 658 -14.58 24.74 26.68
CA THR A 658 -15.64 23.92 26.05
C THR A 658 -16.67 24.85 25.41
N PRO A 659 -16.34 25.45 24.24
CA PRO A 659 -17.16 26.48 23.63
C PRO A 659 -18.52 25.94 23.15
N LEU A 660 -19.53 26.82 23.06
CA LEU A 660 -20.75 26.46 22.33
C LEU A 660 -20.44 26.39 20.83
N VAL A 661 -20.90 25.35 20.16
CA VAL A 661 -20.75 25.15 18.71
C VAL A 661 -22.11 25.25 18.02
N SER A 662 -22.20 26.05 16.96
CA SER A 662 -23.42 26.17 16.15
C SER A 662 -23.27 25.41 14.84
N VAL A 663 -24.01 24.32 14.67
CA VAL A 663 -24.07 23.54 13.43
C VAL A 663 -25.08 24.21 12.50
N LEU A 664 -24.61 24.66 11.34
CA LEU A 664 -25.40 25.40 10.35
C LEU A 664 -25.68 24.50 9.15
N VAL A 665 -26.95 24.32 8.82
CA VAL A 665 -27.41 23.55 7.67
C VAL A 665 -28.32 24.43 6.82
N ALA A 666 -28.07 24.51 5.52
CA ALA A 666 -28.99 25.11 4.56
C ALA A 666 -29.68 23.98 3.79
N SER A 667 -30.99 24.05 3.63
CA SER A 667 -31.69 23.08 2.79
C SER A 667 -31.43 23.37 1.32
N GLU A 668 -31.24 22.35 0.49
CA GLU A 668 -30.99 22.47 -0.94
C GLU A 668 -32.15 21.86 -1.76
N GLY A 669 -33.26 21.52 -1.09
CA GLY A 669 -34.50 21.03 -1.68
C GLY A 669 -34.74 19.52 -1.53
N ASP A 670 -33.81 18.76 -0.94
CA ASP A 670 -34.02 17.34 -0.63
C ASP A 670 -34.37 17.13 0.85
N ALA A 671 -35.67 17.17 1.13
CA ALA A 671 -36.18 16.93 2.47
C ALA A 671 -35.76 15.57 3.06
N ALA A 672 -35.58 14.52 2.25
CA ALA A 672 -35.20 13.21 2.77
C ALA A 672 -33.74 13.20 3.24
N GLN A 673 -32.84 13.79 2.45
CA GLN A 673 -31.42 13.96 2.82
C GLN A 673 -31.28 14.87 4.03
N LEU A 674 -31.97 16.01 4.07
CA LEU A 674 -31.98 16.91 5.22
C LEU A 674 -32.40 16.20 6.51
N GLN A 675 -33.50 15.43 6.47
CA GLN A 675 -33.95 14.68 7.64
C GLN A 675 -32.94 13.61 8.07
N ALA A 676 -32.27 12.94 7.12
CA ALA A 676 -31.22 11.96 7.42
C ALA A 676 -29.99 12.62 8.05
N CYS A 677 -29.55 13.76 7.52
CA CYS A 677 -28.47 14.58 8.08
C CYS A 677 -28.79 15.00 9.52
N LEU A 678 -29.94 15.64 9.75
CA LEU A 678 -30.34 16.11 11.07
C LEU A 678 -30.47 14.96 12.08
N ARG A 679 -31.03 13.82 11.66
CA ARG A 679 -31.10 12.63 12.50
C ARG A 679 -29.71 12.13 12.87
N SER A 680 -28.80 12.07 11.89
CA SER A 680 -27.43 11.63 12.10
C SER A 680 -26.68 12.55 13.08
N VAL A 681 -26.76 13.87 12.87
CA VAL A 681 -26.18 14.88 13.78
C VAL A 681 -26.74 14.74 15.19
N LEU A 682 -28.06 14.63 15.36
CA LEU A 682 -28.68 14.57 16.69
C LEU A 682 -28.46 13.25 17.43
N GLN A 683 -28.32 12.12 16.72
CA GLN A 683 -28.19 10.80 17.33
C GLN A 683 -26.72 10.39 17.59
N ARG A 684 -25.81 10.80 16.71
CA ARG A 684 -24.41 10.34 16.74
C ARG A 684 -23.46 11.31 17.43
N THR A 685 -23.76 12.61 17.46
CA THR A 685 -22.89 13.61 18.12
C THR A 685 -22.78 13.34 19.62
N ARG A 686 -21.55 13.38 20.14
CA ARG A 686 -21.26 13.22 21.57
C ARG A 686 -20.93 14.52 22.29
N TYR A 687 -20.52 15.54 21.55
CA TYR A 687 -20.29 16.86 22.11
C TYR A 687 -21.57 17.42 22.76
N PRO A 688 -21.54 17.83 24.04
CA PRO A 688 -22.76 18.23 24.74
C PRO A 688 -23.18 19.68 24.50
N ARG A 689 -22.27 20.55 24.03
CA ARG A 689 -22.49 21.99 23.95
C ARG A 689 -22.62 22.45 22.50
N TYR A 690 -23.67 21.98 21.82
CA TYR A 690 -23.96 22.44 20.47
C TYR A 690 -25.43 22.83 20.30
N GLU A 691 -25.68 23.65 19.29
CA GLU A 691 -27.00 23.94 18.75
C GLU A 691 -27.01 23.67 17.24
N VAL A 692 -28.19 23.45 16.67
CA VAL A 692 -28.36 23.20 15.23
C VAL A 692 -29.30 24.26 14.67
N LEU A 693 -28.82 25.04 13.70
CA LEU A 693 -29.60 26.03 12.97
C LEU A 693 -29.82 25.51 11.54
N VAL A 694 -31.07 25.51 11.11
CA VAL A 694 -31.46 25.08 9.76
C VAL A 694 -32.13 26.23 9.06
N VAL A 695 -31.63 26.62 7.89
CA VAL A 695 -32.28 27.59 7.01
C VAL A 695 -32.92 26.84 5.86
N CYS A 696 -34.23 27.02 5.66
CA CYS A 696 -34.96 26.41 4.56
C CYS A 696 -36.00 27.37 3.98
N ALA A 697 -36.60 27.00 2.86
CA ALA A 697 -37.73 27.73 2.31
C ALA A 697 -38.98 27.54 3.19
N GLU A 698 -39.90 28.52 3.17
CA GLU A 698 -41.10 28.51 4.02
C GLU A 698 -41.94 27.23 3.89
N HIS A 699 -42.04 26.68 2.68
CA HIS A 699 -42.80 25.46 2.40
C HIS A 699 -42.16 24.18 2.99
N GLU A 700 -40.87 24.21 3.33
CA GLU A 700 -40.12 23.07 3.87
C GLU A 700 -40.16 23.00 5.40
N VAL A 701 -40.60 24.07 6.08
CA VAL A 701 -40.69 24.12 7.54
C VAL A 701 -41.52 22.98 8.11
N ALA A 702 -42.58 22.57 7.40
CA ALA A 702 -43.42 21.45 7.79
C ALA A 702 -42.64 20.11 7.84
N ALA A 703 -41.67 19.92 6.94
CA ALA A 703 -40.84 18.72 6.89
C ALA A 703 -39.87 18.62 8.10
N LEU A 704 -39.64 19.74 8.80
CA LEU A 704 -38.77 19.82 9.98
C LEU A 704 -39.51 19.67 11.31
N GLN A 705 -40.85 19.53 11.30
CA GLN A 705 -41.65 19.31 12.51
C GLN A 705 -41.15 18.16 13.41
N PRO A 706 -40.66 17.01 12.89
CA PRO A 706 -40.12 15.93 13.72
C PRO A 706 -38.92 16.33 14.60
N PHE A 707 -38.28 17.47 14.29
CA PHE A 707 -37.10 17.99 15.00
C PHE A 707 -37.42 19.22 15.87
N ALA A 708 -38.69 19.57 16.03
CA ALA A 708 -39.12 20.71 16.84
C ALA A 708 -38.54 20.66 18.26
N GLY A 709 -38.00 21.79 18.72
CA GLY A 709 -37.36 21.92 20.03
C GLY A 709 -35.92 21.36 20.10
N LYS A 710 -35.43 20.68 19.06
CA LYS A 710 -34.04 20.21 18.95
C LYS A 710 -33.21 21.01 17.93
N VAL A 711 -33.86 21.60 16.94
CA VAL A 711 -33.25 22.45 15.91
C VAL A 711 -33.92 23.82 15.89
N HIS A 712 -33.17 24.86 15.55
CA HIS A 712 -33.66 26.21 15.35
C HIS A 712 -33.85 26.46 13.85
N VAL A 713 -35.11 26.59 13.42
CA VAL A 713 -35.45 26.77 12.00
C VAL A 713 -35.57 28.26 11.68
N LEU A 714 -34.87 28.69 10.64
CA LEU A 714 -34.91 30.03 10.06
C LEU A 714 -35.48 29.94 8.65
N VAL A 715 -36.28 30.93 8.25
CA VAL A 715 -36.84 30.99 6.89
C VAL A 715 -35.96 31.90 6.06
N GLY A 716 -35.36 31.35 5.00
CA GLY A 716 -34.56 32.09 4.02
C GLY A 716 -35.44 32.84 3.00
N GLN A 717 -34.89 33.88 2.35
CA GLN A 717 -35.61 34.54 1.27
C GLN A 717 -35.60 33.66 0.01
N SER A 718 -36.69 33.67 -0.75
CA SER A 718 -36.79 32.89 -1.98
C SER A 718 -35.80 33.40 -3.04
N GLY A 719 -34.98 32.49 -3.60
CA GLY A 719 -33.99 32.81 -4.64
C GLY A 719 -32.58 33.13 -4.12
N ASP A 720 -32.40 33.20 -2.79
CA ASP A 720 -31.09 33.34 -2.17
C ASP A 720 -30.23 32.08 -2.40
N SER A 721 -28.90 32.29 -2.44
CA SER A 721 -27.93 31.20 -2.53
C SER A 721 -27.77 30.47 -1.19
N ARG A 722 -27.26 29.23 -1.24
CA ARG A 722 -26.82 28.47 -0.06
C ARG A 722 -25.88 29.30 0.83
N SER A 723 -24.93 30.02 0.25
CA SER A 723 -24.02 30.92 0.97
C SER A 723 -24.76 32.01 1.75
N SER A 724 -25.80 32.60 1.15
CA SER A 724 -26.60 33.65 1.79
C SER A 724 -27.39 33.10 2.97
N TRP A 725 -27.95 31.89 2.84
CA TRP A 725 -28.63 31.19 3.93
C TRP A 725 -27.68 30.82 5.06
N LEU A 726 -26.49 30.31 4.76
CA LEU A 726 -25.49 30.02 5.79
C LEU A 726 -24.99 31.29 6.50
N ASN A 727 -24.83 32.41 5.81
CA ASN A 727 -24.54 33.70 6.43
C ASN A 727 -25.67 34.18 7.35
N LEU A 728 -26.93 34.01 6.94
CA LEU A 728 -28.08 34.30 7.80
C LEU A 728 -28.05 33.43 9.07
N ALA A 729 -27.79 32.13 8.93
CA ALA A 729 -27.65 31.23 10.07
C ALA A 729 -26.51 31.65 11.00
N ALA A 730 -25.34 31.98 10.44
CA ALA A 730 -24.17 32.45 11.19
C ALA A 730 -24.47 33.73 11.99
N SER A 731 -25.27 34.66 11.44
CA SER A 731 -25.68 35.88 12.15
C SER A 731 -26.54 35.61 13.39
N GLN A 732 -27.34 34.53 13.37
CA GLN A 732 -28.23 34.13 14.47
C GLN A 732 -27.59 33.14 15.44
N ALA A 733 -26.47 32.53 15.04
CA ALA A 733 -25.73 31.55 15.83
C ALA A 733 -25.18 32.16 17.13
N ARG A 734 -25.23 31.41 18.22
CA ARG A 734 -24.73 31.79 19.56
C ARG A 734 -23.39 31.15 19.89
N GLY A 735 -22.99 30.14 19.11
CA GLY A 735 -21.72 29.45 19.27
C GLY A 735 -20.53 30.36 19.01
N ALA A 736 -19.45 30.10 19.75
CA ALA A 736 -18.14 30.71 19.47
C ALA A 736 -17.50 30.10 18.21
N TYR A 737 -17.90 28.87 17.87
CA TYR A 737 -17.52 28.18 16.64
C TYR A 737 -18.75 27.85 15.81
N LEU A 738 -18.61 28.02 14.50
CA LEU A 738 -19.61 27.68 13.50
C LEU A 738 -19.14 26.43 12.76
N VAL A 739 -20.05 25.51 12.50
CA VAL A 739 -19.78 24.32 11.68
C VAL A 739 -20.77 24.29 10.53
N LEU A 740 -20.29 24.50 9.31
CA LEU A 740 -21.11 24.37 8.11
C LEU A 740 -21.24 22.90 7.77
N VAL A 741 -22.46 22.40 7.59
CA VAL A 741 -22.72 20.99 7.23
C VAL A 741 -23.71 20.95 6.06
N SER A 742 -23.39 20.13 5.06
CA SER A 742 -24.28 19.85 3.94
C SER A 742 -25.43 18.95 4.35
N GLU A 743 -26.63 19.17 3.78
CA GLU A 743 -27.78 18.29 4.00
C GLU A 743 -27.54 16.86 3.49
N ARG A 744 -26.50 16.67 2.66
CA ARG A 744 -26.05 15.41 2.07
C ARG A 744 -25.09 14.63 2.98
N SER A 745 -24.69 15.21 4.10
CA SER A 745 -23.70 14.66 5.01
C SER A 745 -24.34 13.89 6.18
N GLN A 746 -23.74 12.76 6.56
CA GLN A 746 -24.11 12.01 7.76
C GLN A 746 -22.88 11.75 8.63
N VAL A 747 -22.97 12.00 9.93
CA VAL A 747 -21.88 11.78 10.88
C VAL A 747 -21.47 10.30 10.89
N ILE A 748 -20.17 10.01 10.81
CA ILE A 748 -19.59 8.67 11.04
C ILE A 748 -18.97 8.62 12.43
N THR A 749 -18.01 9.51 12.72
CA THR A 749 -17.33 9.54 14.02
C THR A 749 -18.18 10.26 15.07
N PRO A 750 -18.56 9.63 16.21
CA PRO A 750 -19.37 10.29 17.23
C PRO A 750 -18.75 11.56 17.86
N ALA A 751 -17.41 11.59 17.96
CA ALA A 751 -16.62 12.69 18.53
C ALA A 751 -16.10 13.67 17.46
N TRP A 752 -16.84 13.87 16.37
CA TRP A 752 -16.41 14.70 15.24
C TRP A 752 -16.28 16.19 15.58
N ILE A 753 -17.17 16.75 16.41
CA ILE A 753 -17.07 18.15 16.86
C ILE A 753 -15.83 18.33 17.74
N GLU A 754 -15.56 17.38 18.64
CA GLU A 754 -14.37 17.37 19.48
C GLU A 754 -13.09 17.33 18.65
N ALA A 755 -13.05 16.51 17.60
CA ALA A 755 -11.93 16.44 16.68
C ALA A 755 -11.70 17.76 15.94
N LEU A 756 -12.76 18.39 15.41
CA LEU A 756 -12.66 19.72 14.78
C LEU A 756 -12.21 20.80 15.77
N LEU A 757 -12.76 20.79 16.99
CA LEU A 757 -12.41 21.75 18.05
C LEU A 757 -10.98 21.57 18.58
N ASN A 758 -10.42 20.36 18.52
CA ASN A 758 -9.03 20.11 18.92
C ASN A 758 -8.06 20.97 18.09
N GLU A 759 -8.33 21.09 16.79
CA GLU A 759 -7.55 21.92 15.88
C GLU A 759 -8.01 23.38 15.87
N ALA A 760 -9.32 23.65 15.84
CA ALA A 760 -9.86 25.00 15.67
C ALA A 760 -9.62 25.94 16.87
N GLN A 761 -9.27 25.40 18.04
CA GLN A 761 -8.91 26.20 19.22
C GLN A 761 -7.43 26.60 19.25
N ARG A 762 -6.62 26.15 18.28
CA ARG A 762 -5.25 26.64 18.10
C ARG A 762 -5.29 28.09 17.58
N PRO A 763 -4.60 29.05 18.22
CA PRO A 763 -4.66 30.46 17.82
C PRO A 763 -4.27 30.74 16.37
N GLU A 764 -3.36 29.94 15.81
CA GLU A 764 -2.90 30.05 14.43
C GLU A 764 -3.87 29.47 13.39
N VAL A 765 -4.89 28.72 13.79
CA VAL A 765 -5.83 28.03 12.88
C VAL A 765 -7.12 28.84 12.72
N GLY A 766 -7.47 29.15 11.47
CA GLY A 766 -8.70 29.87 11.16
C GLY A 766 -9.85 28.94 10.76
N VAL A 767 -9.58 27.92 9.94
CA VAL A 767 -10.59 26.99 9.42
C VAL A 767 -10.12 25.54 9.54
N VAL A 768 -11.03 24.63 9.88
CA VAL A 768 -10.77 23.19 9.98
C VAL A 768 -11.77 22.39 9.15
N GLY A 769 -11.27 21.54 8.25
CA GLY A 769 -12.09 20.63 7.44
C GLY A 769 -12.16 19.22 8.00
N ALA A 770 -13.28 18.54 7.75
CA ALA A 770 -13.48 17.13 8.06
C ALA A 770 -13.11 16.19 6.90
N CYS A 771 -12.89 14.92 7.21
CA CYS A 771 -12.80 13.83 6.23
C CYS A 771 -14.19 13.45 5.72
N LEU A 772 -14.38 13.48 4.40
CA LEU A 772 -15.63 13.10 3.75
C LEU A 772 -15.45 11.80 2.96
N GLU A 773 -16.30 10.82 3.22
CA GLU A 773 -16.23 9.47 2.63
C GLU A 773 -17.51 9.13 1.87
N GLY A 774 -17.39 8.29 0.85
CA GLY A 774 -18.49 7.76 0.05
C GLY A 774 -19.16 6.54 0.69
N GLY A 775 -20.27 6.09 0.10
CA GLY A 775 -21.02 4.90 0.55
C GLY A 775 -20.20 3.60 0.58
N ASP A 776 -19.12 3.55 -0.20
CA ASP A 776 -18.16 2.45 -0.29
C ASP A 776 -16.91 2.65 0.60
N ALA A 777 -16.95 3.64 1.51
CA ALA A 777 -15.84 4.08 2.35
C ALA A 777 -14.61 4.59 1.57
N ALA A 778 -14.74 4.90 0.27
CA ALA A 778 -13.71 5.62 -0.45
C ALA A 778 -13.67 7.09 0.00
N LEU A 779 -12.48 7.67 0.04
CA LEU A 779 -12.29 9.07 0.36
C LEU A 779 -12.87 9.93 -0.76
N LEU A 780 -13.78 10.86 -0.44
CA LEU A 780 -14.30 11.85 -1.39
C LEU A 780 -13.55 13.17 -1.26
N HIS A 781 -13.37 13.64 -0.02
CA HIS A 781 -12.73 14.91 0.25
C HIS A 781 -11.74 14.85 1.40
N ALA A 782 -10.55 15.37 1.13
CA ALA A 782 -9.45 15.48 2.08
C ALA A 782 -8.76 16.85 1.97
N GLY A 783 -9.54 17.92 1.82
CA GLY A 783 -9.04 19.25 1.46
C GLY A 783 -8.93 19.44 -0.05
N TYR A 784 -8.66 20.68 -0.46
CA TYR A 784 -8.44 21.09 -1.85
C TYR A 784 -6.97 21.44 -2.08
N ALA A 785 -6.47 21.07 -3.26
CA ALA A 785 -5.24 21.58 -3.85
C ALA A 785 -5.59 22.55 -4.99
N LEU A 786 -4.95 23.73 -5.00
CA LEU A 786 -5.12 24.73 -6.05
C LEU A 786 -3.87 24.69 -6.93
N LEU A 787 -4.01 24.07 -8.09
CA LEU A 787 -2.91 23.74 -8.98
C LEU A 787 -2.59 24.91 -9.92
N GLN A 788 -1.48 24.87 -10.63
CA GLN A 788 -1.11 25.90 -11.58
C GLN A 788 -2.18 26.07 -12.68
N GLY A 789 -2.67 27.30 -12.84
CA GLY A 789 -3.78 27.62 -13.75
C GLY A 789 -5.15 27.43 -13.10
N PRO A 790 -6.26 27.51 -13.86
CA PRO A 790 -7.62 27.40 -13.32
C PRO A 790 -8.00 25.93 -13.05
N GLN A 791 -7.32 25.29 -12.09
CA GLN A 791 -7.51 23.89 -11.72
C GLN A 791 -7.61 23.70 -10.20
N VAL A 792 -8.66 23.00 -9.77
CA VAL A 792 -8.91 22.63 -8.37
C VAL A 792 -9.01 21.12 -8.28
N ALA A 793 -8.22 20.51 -7.40
CA ALA A 793 -8.23 19.07 -7.17
C ALA A 793 -8.58 18.73 -5.73
N SER A 794 -9.15 17.54 -5.51
CA SER A 794 -9.38 16.93 -4.20
C SER A 794 -8.36 15.79 -4.03
N PRO A 795 -7.26 15.99 -3.29
CA PRO A 795 -6.22 14.98 -3.14
C PRO A 795 -6.79 13.65 -2.61
N TRP A 796 -6.29 12.53 -3.15
CA TRP A 796 -6.67 11.16 -2.79
C TRP A 796 -8.16 10.80 -2.98
N GLN A 797 -8.91 11.56 -3.78
CA GLN A 797 -10.29 11.22 -4.14
C GLN A 797 -10.37 9.81 -4.76
N GLY A 798 -11.32 9.00 -4.30
CA GLY A 798 -11.52 7.59 -4.69
C GLY A 798 -10.62 6.58 -3.97
N MET A 799 -9.70 7.04 -3.10
CA MET A 799 -8.80 6.15 -2.38
C MET A 799 -9.56 5.34 -1.32
N LYS A 800 -9.37 4.01 -1.35
CA LYS A 800 -9.96 3.10 -0.36
C LYS A 800 -9.17 3.09 0.96
N PRO A 801 -9.75 2.60 2.07
CA PRO A 801 -9.08 2.59 3.37
C PRO A 801 -7.72 1.88 3.38
N GLN A 802 -7.57 0.76 2.65
CA GLN A 802 -6.30 0.04 2.58
C GLN A 802 -5.21 0.85 1.87
N ALA A 803 -5.53 1.47 0.74
CA ALA A 803 -4.61 2.35 0.01
C ALA A 803 -4.27 3.61 0.82
N SER A 804 -5.22 4.12 1.61
CA SER A 804 -4.99 5.27 2.51
C SER A 804 -3.97 4.93 3.60
N ALA A 805 -4.04 3.70 4.14
CA ALA A 805 -3.07 3.21 5.12
C ALA A 805 -1.66 3.03 4.54
N GLU A 806 -1.54 2.66 3.27
CA GLU A 806 -0.26 2.58 2.58
C GLU A 806 0.31 3.99 2.30
N ALA A 807 -0.53 4.94 1.87
CA ALA A 807 -0.11 6.31 1.55
C ALA A 807 0.26 7.16 2.79
N ARG A 808 -0.27 6.82 3.98
CA ARG A 808 -0.06 7.47 5.29
C ARG A 808 -0.57 8.93 5.41
N TRP A 809 -0.34 9.79 4.41
CA TRP A 809 -0.82 11.19 4.40
C TRP A 809 -2.33 11.36 4.61
N PRO A 810 -3.20 10.51 4.02
CA PRO A 810 -4.64 10.63 4.21
C PRO A 810 -5.11 10.31 5.64
N LEU A 811 -4.20 9.86 6.52
CA LEU A 811 -4.50 9.52 7.92
C LEU A 811 -3.93 10.54 8.92
N ALA A 812 -3.25 11.58 8.44
CA ALA A 812 -2.64 12.61 9.27
C ALA A 812 -3.39 13.95 9.23
N VAL A 813 -3.36 14.69 10.34
CA VAL A 813 -3.74 16.11 10.38
C VAL A 813 -2.70 16.89 9.56
N ARG A 814 -3.15 17.81 8.71
CA ARG A 814 -2.27 18.63 7.87
C ARG A 814 -2.86 19.99 7.55
N GLY A 815 -2.00 20.92 7.18
CA GLY A 815 -2.38 22.12 6.45
C GLY A 815 -2.93 21.78 5.08
N CYS A 816 -3.88 22.59 4.61
CA CYS A 816 -4.48 22.48 3.28
C CYS A 816 -4.62 23.87 2.69
N GLN A 817 -4.82 23.95 1.37
CA GLN A 817 -5.14 25.23 0.75
C GLN A 817 -6.60 25.61 1.04
N ALA A 818 -7.53 24.70 0.85
CA ALA A 818 -8.91 24.92 1.25
C ALA A 818 -9.55 23.61 1.72
N VAL A 819 -10.73 23.71 2.29
CA VAL A 819 -11.55 22.57 2.75
C VAL A 819 -13.01 22.81 2.40
N SER A 820 -13.76 21.74 2.14
CA SER A 820 -15.15 21.81 1.67
C SER A 820 -16.13 22.35 2.72
N ALA A 821 -17.09 23.17 2.27
CA ALA A 821 -18.24 23.60 3.07
C ALA A 821 -19.32 22.51 3.25
N ASP A 822 -19.08 21.28 2.77
CA ASP A 822 -19.88 20.11 3.13
C ASP A 822 -19.66 19.69 4.59
N CYS A 823 -18.48 19.97 5.16
CA CYS A 823 -18.21 19.95 6.60
C CYS A 823 -16.92 20.73 6.94
N LEU A 824 -17.06 21.98 7.41
CA LEU A 824 -15.95 22.79 7.92
C LEU A 824 -16.33 23.50 9.21
N MET A 825 -15.34 23.73 10.08
CA MET A 825 -15.43 24.51 11.31
C MET A 825 -14.62 25.80 11.20
N VAL A 826 -15.16 26.89 11.70
CA VAL A 826 -14.52 28.21 11.73
C VAL A 826 -14.95 28.93 13.01
N SER A 827 -14.06 29.71 13.63
CA SER A 827 -14.48 30.54 14.75
C SER A 827 -15.41 31.65 14.25
N LYS A 828 -16.41 32.03 15.05
CA LYS A 828 -17.35 33.08 14.65
C LYS A 828 -16.63 34.41 14.39
N GLU A 829 -15.62 34.71 15.20
CA GLU A 829 -14.77 35.91 15.05
C GLU A 829 -14.03 35.92 13.71
N VAL A 830 -13.40 34.81 13.32
CA VAL A 830 -12.69 34.70 12.03
C VAL A 830 -13.66 34.77 10.87
N PHE A 831 -14.81 34.10 10.98
CA PHE A 831 -15.86 34.15 9.96
C PHE A 831 -16.35 35.57 9.72
N GLU A 832 -16.61 36.34 10.79
CA GLU A 832 -17.02 37.74 10.71
C GLU A 832 -15.89 38.64 10.18
N HIS A 833 -14.64 38.40 10.60
CA HIS A 833 -13.47 39.13 10.12
C HIS A 833 -13.27 38.98 8.60
N CYS A 834 -13.51 37.78 8.07
CA CYS A 834 -13.44 37.46 6.64
C CYS A 834 -14.74 37.80 5.88
N ALA A 835 -15.68 38.51 6.51
CA ALA A 835 -17.00 38.87 5.97
C ALA A 835 -17.92 37.68 5.60
N GLY A 836 -17.65 36.48 6.10
CA GLY A 836 -18.45 35.27 5.82
C GLY A 836 -18.33 34.76 4.39
N LEU A 837 -19.37 34.11 3.88
CA LEU A 837 -19.38 33.52 2.53
C LEU A 837 -19.77 34.57 1.49
N GLN A 838 -18.82 35.01 0.67
CA GLN A 838 -19.02 36.13 -0.28
C GLN A 838 -19.50 35.70 -1.67
N VAL A 839 -19.16 34.49 -2.11
CA VAL A 839 -19.52 33.96 -3.44
C VAL A 839 -20.62 32.91 -3.37
N ALA A 840 -21.39 32.78 -4.45
CA ALA A 840 -22.45 31.78 -4.53
C ALA A 840 -21.93 30.36 -4.79
N GLN A 841 -20.84 30.23 -5.55
CA GLN A 841 -20.14 28.97 -5.85
C GLN A 841 -18.67 29.10 -5.44
N GLY A 842 -18.06 28.02 -4.92
CA GLY A 842 -16.68 28.03 -4.41
C GLY A 842 -16.49 28.86 -3.13
N ALA A 843 -17.56 29.02 -2.33
CA ALA A 843 -17.57 29.86 -1.14
C ALA A 843 -16.66 29.36 -0.01
N ASP A 844 -16.48 28.05 0.07
CA ASP A 844 -15.49 27.40 0.90
C ASP A 844 -14.06 27.79 0.55
N ILE A 845 -13.70 27.68 -0.72
CA ILE A 845 -12.36 28.04 -1.20
C ILE A 845 -12.13 29.53 -0.98
N ASP A 846 -13.10 30.39 -1.33
CA ASP A 846 -13.02 31.83 -1.13
C ASP A 846 -12.78 32.21 0.35
N LEU A 847 -13.54 31.61 1.27
CA LEU A 847 -13.36 31.80 2.71
C LEU A 847 -11.98 31.32 3.18
N CYS A 848 -11.55 30.12 2.75
CA CYS A 848 -10.25 29.57 3.13
C CYS A 848 -9.09 30.46 2.64
N ARG A 849 -9.20 31.04 1.44
CA ARG A 849 -8.20 31.97 0.91
C ARG A 849 -8.17 33.28 1.69
N ALA A 850 -9.33 33.86 2.01
CA ALA A 850 -9.39 35.06 2.85
C ALA A 850 -8.77 34.84 4.25
N VAL A 851 -8.98 33.65 4.84
CA VAL A 851 -8.37 33.26 6.11
C VAL A 851 -6.84 33.14 6.00
N VAL A 852 -6.33 32.58 4.90
CA VAL A 852 -4.88 32.50 4.64
C VAL A 852 -4.27 33.89 4.43
N GLU A 853 -4.94 34.79 3.70
CA GLU A 853 -4.47 36.18 3.57
C GLU A 853 -4.46 36.95 4.89
N ALA A 854 -5.35 36.60 5.83
CA ALA A 854 -5.34 37.12 7.20
C ALA A 854 -4.20 36.52 8.07
N GLY A 855 -3.36 35.64 7.50
CA GLY A 855 -2.22 35.04 8.18
C GLY A 855 -2.56 33.83 9.05
N GLN A 856 -3.74 33.23 8.88
CA GLN A 856 -4.18 32.03 9.61
C GLN A 856 -4.06 30.76 8.75
N LEU A 857 -3.99 29.61 9.42
CA LEU A 857 -3.90 28.31 8.77
C LEU A 857 -5.27 27.71 8.48
N VAL A 858 -5.34 26.97 7.38
CA VAL A 858 -6.45 26.06 7.07
C VAL A 858 -5.94 24.65 7.31
N VAL A 859 -6.61 23.92 8.20
CA VAL A 859 -6.20 22.57 8.62
C VAL A 859 -7.27 21.56 8.23
N TRP A 860 -6.87 20.35 7.90
CA TRP A 860 -7.77 19.22 7.70
C TRP A 860 -7.49 18.14 8.75
N THR A 861 -8.55 17.54 9.31
CA THR A 861 -8.43 16.44 10.29
C THR A 861 -9.11 15.16 9.78
N PRO A 862 -8.40 14.01 9.78
CA PRO A 862 -8.98 12.71 9.48
C PRO A 862 -9.85 12.16 10.64
N GLN A 863 -9.75 12.75 11.85
CA GLN A 863 -10.48 12.25 13.02
C GLN A 863 -11.98 12.61 12.97
N ALA A 864 -12.35 13.70 12.29
CA ALA A 864 -13.75 14.05 12.03
C ALA A 864 -14.21 13.43 10.70
N ARG A 865 -14.96 12.31 10.75
CA ARG A 865 -15.42 11.58 9.56
C ARG A 865 -16.92 11.73 9.34
N LEU A 866 -17.31 12.06 8.11
CA LEU A 866 -18.70 12.14 7.67
C LEU A 866 -18.85 11.39 6.34
N LEU A 867 -20.00 10.75 6.18
CA LEU A 867 -20.45 10.15 4.92
C LEU A 867 -21.07 11.25 4.06
N LEU A 868 -20.69 11.33 2.80
CA LEU A 868 -21.26 12.23 1.80
C LEU A 868 -21.82 11.41 0.64
N SER A 869 -23.10 11.63 0.29
CA SER A 869 -23.76 10.82 -0.75
C SER A 869 -23.21 11.05 -2.16
N ALA A 870 -22.72 12.25 -2.47
CA ALA A 870 -22.02 12.58 -3.71
C ALA A 870 -21.24 13.88 -3.52
N GLN A 871 -20.08 14.02 -4.16
CA GLN A 871 -19.36 15.29 -4.22
C GLN A 871 -19.57 15.94 -5.59
N PRO A 872 -19.94 17.23 -5.67
CA PRO A 872 -19.90 17.96 -6.93
C PRO A 872 -18.43 18.23 -7.30
N GLU A 873 -18.03 17.91 -8.53
CA GLU A 873 -16.73 18.31 -9.07
C GLU A 873 -16.71 19.82 -9.32
N ALA A 874 -15.57 20.47 -9.05
CA ALA A 874 -15.37 21.85 -9.44
C ALA A 874 -15.24 21.92 -10.96
N ASP A 875 -16.22 22.50 -11.64
CA ASP A 875 -16.13 22.70 -13.08
C ASP A 875 -15.07 23.77 -13.43
N HIS A 876 -14.66 23.78 -14.70
CA HIS A 876 -13.61 24.70 -15.16
C HIS A 876 -14.03 26.17 -15.03
N ALA A 877 -15.32 26.48 -15.14
CA ALA A 877 -15.82 27.85 -15.01
C ALA A 877 -15.65 28.37 -13.57
N LEU A 878 -15.95 27.54 -12.58
CA LEU A 878 -15.72 27.82 -11.17
C LEU A 878 -14.23 27.99 -10.88
N ALA A 879 -13.40 27.07 -11.38
CA ALA A 879 -11.96 27.14 -11.19
C ALA A 879 -11.36 28.42 -11.81
N GLN A 880 -11.86 28.84 -12.98
CA GLN A 880 -11.46 30.11 -13.60
C GLN A 880 -11.88 31.33 -12.76
N ALA A 881 -13.10 31.35 -12.25
CA ALA A 881 -13.58 32.46 -11.41
C ALA A 881 -12.77 32.59 -10.11
N LEU A 882 -12.37 31.46 -9.50
CA LEU A 882 -11.49 31.44 -8.34
C LEU A 882 -10.06 31.88 -8.69
N PHE A 883 -9.53 31.44 -9.83
CA PHE A 883 -8.22 31.84 -10.33
C PHE A 883 -8.13 33.35 -10.59
N ASP A 884 -9.14 33.93 -11.23
CA ASP A 884 -9.19 35.37 -11.51
C ASP A 884 -9.21 36.21 -10.22
N ARG A 885 -9.80 35.67 -9.15
CA ARG A 885 -9.88 36.34 -7.85
C ARG A 885 -8.64 36.15 -6.98
N TRP A 886 -8.04 34.95 -7.00
CA TRP A 886 -6.93 34.54 -6.15
C TRP A 886 -5.73 34.01 -6.95
N PRO A 887 -5.16 34.76 -7.91
CA PRO A 887 -4.17 34.21 -8.84
C PRO A 887 -2.89 33.73 -8.15
N SER A 888 -2.48 34.35 -7.04
CA SER A 888 -1.32 33.95 -6.25
C SER A 888 -1.50 32.62 -5.52
N ALA A 889 -2.74 32.14 -5.34
CA ALA A 889 -3.04 30.89 -4.67
C ALA A 889 -2.89 29.66 -5.59
N PHE A 890 -2.98 29.84 -6.90
CA PHE A 890 -2.86 28.77 -7.90
C PHE A 890 -1.41 28.65 -8.39
N SER A 891 -0.52 28.29 -7.47
CA SER A 891 0.94 28.29 -7.68
C SER A 891 1.58 26.91 -7.58
N GLU A 892 0.85 25.86 -7.19
CA GLU A 892 1.38 24.50 -7.18
C GLU A 892 1.60 24.02 -8.62
N GLN A 893 2.87 24.05 -9.07
CA GLN A 893 3.23 23.47 -10.35
C GLN A 893 2.95 21.97 -10.32
N ALA A 894 2.26 21.45 -11.35
CA ALA A 894 2.42 20.04 -11.68
C ALA A 894 3.91 19.82 -11.94
N ALA A 895 4.53 18.85 -11.28
CA ALA A 895 5.97 18.62 -11.32
C ALA A 895 6.49 18.59 -12.78
N SER A 896 7.08 19.68 -13.24
CA SER A 896 7.89 19.69 -14.46
C SER A 896 9.31 19.41 -14.02
N SER A 897 9.73 18.16 -14.16
CA SER A 897 10.94 17.62 -13.54
C SER A 897 12.24 18.35 -13.91
N LEU A 898 12.26 19.12 -15.00
CA LEU A 898 13.46 19.80 -15.51
C LEU A 898 13.21 21.25 -15.98
N GLY A 899 12.05 21.86 -15.70
CA GLY A 899 11.73 23.23 -16.13
C GLY A 899 12.70 24.28 -15.58
N TRP A 900 13.34 24.00 -14.45
CA TRP A 900 14.36 24.87 -13.85
C TRP A 900 15.66 25.00 -14.66
N LEU A 901 15.95 24.06 -15.57
CA LEU A 901 17.15 24.15 -16.42
C LEU A 901 17.14 25.37 -17.35
N GLU A 902 15.97 25.95 -17.62
CA GLU A 902 15.83 27.19 -18.39
C GLU A 902 16.40 28.41 -17.65
N GLN A 903 16.53 28.34 -16.31
CA GLN A 903 17.07 29.42 -15.49
C GLN A 903 18.62 29.47 -15.50
N VAL A 904 19.26 28.48 -16.14
CA VAL A 904 20.69 28.17 -16.01
C VAL A 904 21.44 28.41 -17.35
N GLU A 905 21.16 29.55 -18.02
CA GLU A 905 21.80 29.92 -19.31
C GLU A 905 23.25 30.44 -19.18
#